data_AF-A0A8T7JQB6-F1
#
_entry.id   AF-A0A8T7JQB6-F1
#
_cell.length_a   1.000
_cell.length_b   1.000
_cell.length_c   1.000
_cell.angle_alpha   90.00
_cell.angle_beta   90.00
_cell.angle_gamma   90.00
#
_symmetry.space_group_name_H-M   'P 1'
#
loop_
_entity.id
_entity.type
_entity.pdbx_description
1 polymer ?
#
loop_
_entity_poly.entity_id
_entity_poly.type
_entity_poly.pdbx_seq_one_letter_code
_entity_poly.pdbx_strand_id
1 'polypeptide(L)'
;MKHPDEKNFHIFISLLLEGIGVGLALVPSHLGVASGLKSILWHGLAGMACFFTALALQISTVWELSRKKMYVIRGTAVVLLIVVGSMLVANQQRLGALALITAGICQLAAMLPIHEEFKQAKLFHFSIGLVTFVTGIILPFAGYDIPQPYIPVLASGFLITAFLGGIPLDMPGIWNGRQFHLFQALPWSALAIVIAVTGKDNLIAPTAALAMLALERIIPWKQLSVPEDDILSRRVIMIALGVEMSHLIFLGTLLFAIDPTYSNESASLLTAREAALLFFILFSVMIYYLTTTVTMTINALIEELSNAHEKLEGFPSEALPPHRWGRRLDRYIRPFIMTPELIRSRLQTEQVNRLTRQSLNEKKRNSQLQLLLELSQQLENQLDQPVSAQLAVNTLERALNCGLVCIFLHEPESLEFMLIAAAGRQTHLIPTGYRQESSKGALGRALRQRKTQIINDIRMDPDYIPFKDESNLSAAVIPLSYNGHIHGMIAISHEKVNAFSGLEIGLAETVAAELTRAWERSGYHQRLTELIQTGSQLFSAPDPETTAHEVASISRNILKAKFTYIHIQLGQERAFIQHAYSGKAPILLNSLMESNQSEKLIQLALHASKPFRVRDCRKYDKTAELSLDNPSMRSLLVIPIRWHHVNIGAVFAFGKQHEVFFTENDESLAELLAIQASGAFESAWLQQELRASVRITSLLYRLSNQIIQAENIEDAASDIAQTAHRLGKNLATGIILYYPENEIIAEVRIDEGEPKSEANHPMELIRNAMDSGQLISYFTGEFILRTCLPIQTPIRSYGAIWMDAIDDPNKPTNPKEIQDLVNQAAIALERSLLLVESRRQAKEIKAAYDMLEATYDQTLASLSSALDARDRETEGHSVRVTHLALKLGEQLGFPPEQLKILERGSLLHDIGKIGISDIILHKPGPLREDEWKIMKLHPDIGARIVEGIPFLEDTIPLIRCHQERWDGTGYPNGLKGEEIPALARLFSIVDAFDALTSDRPYRAKISVEEALAYLQEQAGTLFDPAIVSSFVAMIRKDPSVILVTQ
;
A
#
# COMPACT_ATOMS: atom_id res chain seq x y z
N MET A 1 34.96 22.50 -10.42
CA MET A 1 34.92 23.25 -9.14
C MET A 1 34.93 24.73 -9.48
N LYS A 2 33.88 25.48 -9.11
CA LYS A 2 33.79 26.94 -9.37
C LYS A 2 34.60 27.72 -8.34
N HIS A 3 35.19 28.83 -8.77
CA HIS A 3 36.10 29.71 -8.01
C HIS A 3 35.50 30.13 -6.64
N PRO A 4 36.28 30.14 -5.55
CA PRO A 4 35.84 30.58 -4.21
C PRO A 4 35.35 32.05 -4.14
N ASP A 5 35.62 32.84 -5.18
CA ASP A 5 35.36 34.29 -5.24
C ASP A 5 33.86 34.64 -5.29
N GLU A 6 32.98 33.80 -5.86
CA GLU A 6 31.53 34.07 -5.90
C GLU A 6 30.89 33.96 -4.50
N LYS A 7 31.32 33.00 -3.66
CA LYS A 7 30.70 32.72 -2.35
C LYS A 7 30.95 33.84 -1.34
N ASN A 8 32.15 34.44 -1.34
CA ASN A 8 32.53 35.49 -0.40
C ASN A 8 31.76 36.81 -0.64
N PHE A 9 31.45 37.14 -1.89
CA PHE A 9 30.71 38.35 -2.24
C PHE A 9 29.23 38.29 -1.83
N HIS A 10 28.61 37.10 -1.92
CA HIS A 10 27.24 36.88 -1.48
C HIS A 10 27.05 37.00 0.04
N ILE A 11 28.01 36.49 0.80
CA ILE A 11 28.03 36.59 2.26
C ILE A 11 28.14 38.05 2.68
N PHE A 12 28.97 38.84 1.98
CA PHE A 12 29.13 40.28 2.25
C PHE A 12 27.83 41.08 1.98
N ILE A 13 27.15 40.85 0.85
CA ILE A 13 25.87 41.54 0.55
C ILE A 13 24.78 41.17 1.57
N SER A 14 24.75 39.92 2.02
CA SER A 14 23.81 39.48 3.05
C SER A 14 24.01 40.25 4.36
N LEU A 15 25.26 40.34 4.83
CA LEU A 15 25.60 41.08 6.06
C LEU A 15 25.24 42.57 5.96
N LEU A 16 25.36 43.16 4.76
CA LEU A 16 25.00 44.54 4.52
C LEU A 16 23.47 44.77 4.56
N LEU A 17 22.68 43.89 3.93
CA LEU A 17 21.21 43.96 3.98
C LEU A 17 20.67 43.67 5.39
N GLU A 18 21.34 42.79 6.13
CA GLU A 18 21.03 42.49 7.53
C GLU A 18 21.31 43.72 8.42
N GLY A 19 22.45 44.38 8.24
CA GLY A 19 22.77 45.64 8.92
C GLY A 19 21.78 46.78 8.61
N ILE A 20 21.34 46.91 7.35
CA ILE A 20 20.32 47.90 6.95
C ILE A 20 18.94 47.54 7.52
N GLY A 21 18.56 46.27 7.51
CA GLY A 21 17.28 45.79 8.07
C GLY A 21 17.18 46.04 9.57
N VAL A 22 18.27 45.76 10.30
CA VAL A 22 18.39 46.04 11.73
C VAL A 22 18.39 47.56 11.99
N GLY A 23 19.10 48.35 11.19
CA GLY A 23 19.09 49.82 11.30
C GLY A 23 17.71 50.46 11.09
N LEU A 24 16.93 49.98 10.12
CA LEU A 24 15.56 50.45 9.86
C LEU A 24 14.57 50.01 10.94
N ALA A 25 14.79 48.85 11.56
CA ALA A 25 13.98 48.38 12.69
C ALA A 25 14.27 49.16 14.00
N LEU A 26 15.44 49.80 14.10
CA LEU A 26 15.91 50.54 15.27
C LEU A 26 15.66 52.05 15.23
N VAL A 27 14.90 52.58 14.26
CA VAL A 27 14.63 54.02 14.16
C VAL A 27 13.78 54.51 15.35
N PRO A 28 14.20 55.54 16.12
CA PRO A 28 13.47 56.05 17.28
C PRO A 28 12.10 56.67 16.91
N SER A 29 11.14 56.60 17.83
CA SER A 29 9.80 57.24 17.76
C SER A 29 9.81 58.77 17.80
N HIS A 30 10.99 59.42 17.86
CA HIS A 30 11.14 60.88 17.98
C HIS A 30 11.15 61.65 16.64
N LEU A 31 10.98 60.97 15.50
CA LEU A 31 10.71 61.64 14.22
C LEU A 31 9.28 62.20 14.25
N GLY A 32 9.14 63.44 14.74
CA GLY A 32 7.89 64.18 14.81
C GLY A 32 7.26 64.46 13.43
N VAL A 33 6.65 63.44 12.82
CA VAL A 33 5.73 63.58 11.70
C VAL A 33 4.32 63.29 12.21
N ALA A 34 3.57 64.37 12.41
CA ALA A 34 2.13 64.33 12.52
C ALA A 34 1.53 63.90 11.16
N SER A 35 1.37 62.59 10.92
CA SER A 35 0.28 62.02 10.09
C SER A 35 0.39 60.48 9.96
N GLY A 36 -0.36 59.73 10.76
CA GLY A 36 -0.88 58.39 10.45
C GLY A 36 -0.03 57.16 10.81
N LEU A 37 -0.61 56.24 11.59
CA LEU A 37 -0.12 54.89 11.95
C LEU A 37 0.38 54.03 10.76
N LYS A 38 -0.02 54.37 9.52
CA LYS A 38 0.41 53.65 8.32
C LYS A 38 1.92 53.78 8.07
N SER A 39 2.58 54.89 8.39
CA SER A 39 4.00 55.07 8.02
C SER A 39 4.94 54.17 8.85
N ILE A 40 4.72 54.05 10.16
CA ILE A 40 5.54 53.20 11.05
C ILE A 40 5.44 51.72 10.65
N LEU A 41 4.25 51.26 10.26
CA LEU A 41 4.01 49.89 9.82
C LEU A 41 4.78 49.56 8.53
N TRP A 42 4.89 50.51 7.60
CA TRP A 42 5.65 50.34 6.35
C TRP A 42 7.16 50.27 6.57
N HIS A 43 7.72 51.07 7.49
CA HIS A 43 9.17 51.03 7.80
C HIS A 43 9.56 49.72 8.52
N GLY A 44 8.72 49.25 9.45
CA GLY A 44 8.90 47.95 10.11
C GLY A 44 8.76 46.76 9.17
N LEU A 45 7.77 46.78 8.27
CA LEU A 45 7.60 45.74 7.24
C LEU A 45 8.76 45.74 6.23
N ALA A 46 9.28 46.91 5.84
CA ALA A 46 10.45 47.01 4.98
C ALA A 46 11.73 46.49 5.65
N GLY A 47 11.92 46.80 6.95
CA GLY A 47 13.03 46.27 7.74
C GLY A 47 12.98 44.74 7.88
N MET A 48 11.81 44.18 8.16
CA MET A 48 11.59 42.73 8.20
C MET A 48 11.80 42.08 6.81
N ALA A 49 11.33 42.70 5.73
CA ALA A 49 11.54 42.18 4.38
C ALA A 49 13.03 42.14 4.01
N CYS A 50 13.80 43.19 4.32
CA CYS A 50 15.26 43.20 4.10
C CYS A 50 15.97 42.10 4.90
N PHE A 51 15.57 41.90 6.16
CA PHE A 51 16.11 40.87 7.03
C PHE A 51 15.85 39.44 6.51
N PHE A 52 14.59 39.13 6.14
CA PHE A 52 14.25 37.82 5.58
C PHE A 52 14.91 37.56 4.22
N THR A 53 15.10 38.60 3.41
CA THR A 53 15.78 38.46 2.09
C THR A 53 17.28 38.21 2.27
N ALA A 54 17.92 38.86 3.26
CA ALA A 54 19.31 38.58 3.65
C ALA A 54 19.48 37.14 4.15
N LEU A 55 18.59 36.70 5.03
CA LEU A 55 18.59 35.34 5.56
C LEU A 55 18.39 34.29 4.45
N ALA A 56 17.50 34.55 3.49
CA ALA A 56 17.32 33.68 2.31
C ALA A 56 18.57 33.63 1.41
N LEU A 57 19.28 34.76 1.26
CA LEU A 57 20.56 34.83 0.53
C LEU A 57 21.66 34.01 1.23
N GLN A 58 21.77 34.08 2.55
CA GLN A 58 22.70 33.26 3.35
C GLN A 58 22.36 31.76 3.32
N ILE A 59 21.08 31.38 3.34
CA ILE A 59 20.68 29.97 3.20
C ILE A 59 20.98 29.48 1.76
N SER A 60 20.83 30.35 0.76
CA SER A 60 21.11 30.02 -0.65
C SER A 60 22.58 29.84 -1.01
N THR A 61 23.52 30.32 -0.19
CA THR A 61 24.96 30.07 -0.41
C THR A 61 25.41 28.72 0.13
N VAL A 62 24.62 28.13 1.03
CA VAL A 62 24.85 26.80 1.63
C VAL A 62 24.23 25.69 0.77
N TRP A 63 23.14 25.96 0.05
CA TRP A 63 22.51 25.02 -0.91
C TRP A 63 22.75 25.44 -2.37
N GLU A 64 23.16 24.51 -3.24
CA GLU A 64 23.48 24.82 -4.65
C GLU A 64 22.24 25.27 -5.46
N LEU A 65 21.99 26.59 -5.52
CA LEU A 65 20.91 27.18 -6.29
C LEU A 65 21.35 27.62 -7.69
N SER A 66 20.46 27.44 -8.68
CA SER A 66 20.71 27.78 -10.08
C SER A 66 20.90 29.30 -10.30
N ARG A 67 21.82 29.70 -11.20
CA ARG A 67 22.14 31.10 -11.52
C ARG A 67 20.92 31.99 -11.78
N LYS A 68 19.88 31.48 -12.46
CA LYS A 68 18.66 32.25 -12.76
C LYS A 68 17.91 32.70 -11.49
N LYS A 69 17.81 31.83 -10.47
CA LYS A 69 17.17 32.17 -9.19
C LYS A 69 17.96 33.24 -8.42
N MET A 70 19.29 33.21 -8.54
CA MET A 70 20.20 34.16 -7.90
C MET A 70 20.09 35.59 -8.49
N TYR A 71 19.90 35.70 -9.81
CA TYR A 71 19.66 37.00 -10.45
C TYR A 71 18.31 37.60 -10.05
N VAL A 72 17.26 36.79 -9.90
CA VAL A 72 15.95 37.24 -9.45
C VAL A 72 16.01 37.81 -8.03
N ILE A 73 16.66 37.10 -7.10
CA ILE A 73 16.80 37.53 -5.69
C ILE A 73 17.63 38.82 -5.57
N ARG A 74 18.71 38.93 -6.34
CA ARG A 74 19.54 40.15 -6.36
C ARG A 74 18.79 41.33 -6.99
N GLY A 75 18.03 41.11 -8.07
CA GLY A 75 17.21 42.14 -8.70
C GLY A 75 16.12 42.69 -7.77
N THR A 76 15.47 41.82 -6.99
CA THR A 76 14.47 42.25 -5.99
C THR A 76 15.07 43.11 -4.88
N ALA A 77 16.31 42.82 -4.44
CA ALA A 77 17.00 43.60 -3.41
C ALA A 77 17.35 45.03 -3.89
N VAL A 78 17.77 45.17 -5.15
CA VAL A 78 18.08 46.47 -5.76
C VAL A 78 16.84 47.36 -5.83
N VAL A 79 15.71 46.81 -6.30
CA VAL A 79 14.44 47.52 -6.37
C VAL A 79 14.02 48.01 -4.97
N LEU A 80 14.19 47.17 -3.95
CA LEU A 80 13.88 47.54 -2.56
C LEU A 80 14.73 48.71 -2.05
N LEU A 81 16.04 48.71 -2.29
CA LEU A 81 16.95 49.78 -1.85
C LEU A 81 16.60 51.13 -2.50
N ILE A 82 16.25 51.14 -3.78
CA ILE A 82 15.86 52.37 -4.49
C ILE A 82 14.50 52.88 -3.99
N VAL A 83 13.52 51.98 -3.81
CA VAL A 83 12.18 52.35 -3.32
C VAL A 83 12.26 52.90 -1.89
N VAL A 84 13.00 52.25 -1.00
CA VAL A 84 13.17 52.70 0.40
C VAL A 84 13.97 54.00 0.47
N GLY A 85 15.04 54.13 -0.32
CA GLY A 85 15.77 55.38 -0.43
C GLY A 85 14.89 56.54 -0.90
N SER A 86 13.99 56.30 -1.86
CA SER A 86 13.03 57.32 -2.33
C SER A 86 12.01 57.73 -1.26
N MET A 87 11.59 56.81 -0.38
CA MET A 87 10.73 57.13 0.76
C MET A 87 11.46 57.97 1.82
N LEU A 88 12.76 57.74 2.04
CA LEU A 88 13.56 58.53 2.96
C LEU A 88 13.80 59.97 2.45
N VAL A 89 13.83 60.20 1.12
CA VAL A 89 13.88 61.55 0.54
C VAL A 89 12.61 62.33 0.94
N ALA A 90 11.44 61.68 0.89
CA ALA A 90 10.16 62.30 1.22
C ALA A 90 10.06 62.72 2.70
N ASN A 91 10.81 62.07 3.60
CA ASN A 91 10.86 62.36 5.04
C ASN A 91 12.01 63.30 5.46
N GLN A 92 12.52 64.14 4.55
CA GLN A 92 13.59 65.13 4.78
C GLN A 92 14.95 64.58 5.25
N GLN A 93 15.15 63.26 5.28
CA GLN A 93 16.43 62.61 5.57
C GLN A 93 17.30 62.51 4.30
N ARG A 94 17.66 63.67 3.74
CA ARG A 94 18.22 63.78 2.38
C ARG A 94 19.54 63.05 2.16
N LEU A 95 20.43 63.02 3.15
CA LEU A 95 21.75 62.38 3.03
C LEU A 95 21.67 60.85 3.04
N GLY A 96 20.90 60.26 3.95
CA GLY A 96 20.68 58.80 4.00
C GLY A 96 19.89 58.30 2.79
N ALA A 97 18.93 59.09 2.33
CA ALA A 97 18.14 58.78 1.16
C ALA A 97 18.97 58.80 -0.15
N LEU A 98 19.82 59.80 -0.31
CA LEU A 98 20.72 59.92 -1.45
C LEU A 98 21.72 58.77 -1.50
N ALA A 99 22.27 58.36 -0.35
CA ALA A 99 23.17 57.21 -0.22
C ALA A 99 22.50 55.88 -0.60
N LEU A 100 21.26 55.63 -0.18
CA LEU A 100 20.55 54.38 -0.49
C LEU A 100 20.09 54.30 -1.95
N ILE A 101 19.64 55.42 -2.53
CA ILE A 101 19.30 55.48 -3.95
C ILE A 101 20.56 55.28 -4.81
N THR A 102 21.68 55.94 -4.48
CA THR A 102 22.93 55.76 -5.23
C THR A 102 23.49 54.35 -5.07
N ALA A 103 23.41 53.75 -3.89
CA ALA A 103 23.77 52.34 -3.67
C ALA A 103 22.94 51.39 -4.55
N GLY A 104 21.62 51.58 -4.58
CA GLY A 104 20.73 50.79 -5.44
C GLY A 104 21.02 50.96 -6.93
N ILE A 105 21.26 52.20 -7.39
CA ILE A 105 21.60 52.48 -8.80
C ILE A 105 22.96 51.87 -9.18
N CYS A 106 23.98 51.99 -8.34
CA CYS A 106 25.28 51.35 -8.56
C CYS A 106 25.17 49.82 -8.62
N GLN A 107 24.32 49.24 -7.77
CA GLN A 107 24.07 47.80 -7.77
C GLN A 107 23.28 47.33 -8.99
N LEU A 108 22.32 48.14 -9.49
CA LEU A 108 21.63 47.90 -10.76
C LEU A 108 22.61 47.93 -11.94
N ALA A 109 23.53 48.90 -11.96
CA ALA A 109 24.56 49.03 -12.99
C ALA A 109 25.49 47.80 -13.03
N ALA A 110 25.82 47.21 -11.88
CA ALA A 110 26.60 45.99 -11.78
C ALA A 110 25.85 44.71 -12.26
N MET A 111 24.53 44.77 -12.46
CA MET A 111 23.75 43.62 -12.97
C MET A 111 23.57 43.62 -14.50
N LEU A 112 23.89 44.73 -15.20
CA LEU A 112 23.76 44.83 -16.65
C LEU A 112 24.87 44.06 -17.39
N PRO A 113 24.58 43.43 -18.54
CA PRO A 113 25.50 42.51 -19.22
C PRO A 113 26.73 43.16 -19.89
N ILE A 114 26.90 44.48 -19.79
CA ILE A 114 28.10 45.22 -20.25
C ILE A 114 29.34 44.86 -19.41
N HIS A 115 29.16 44.04 -18.37
CA HIS A 115 30.15 43.67 -17.38
C HIS A 115 31.29 42.73 -17.84
N GLU A 116 31.24 42.17 -19.05
CA GLU A 116 32.30 41.26 -19.51
C GLU A 116 33.68 41.96 -19.56
N GLU A 117 33.75 43.26 -19.89
CA GLU A 117 35.03 43.98 -20.01
C GLU A 117 35.62 44.47 -18.66
N PHE A 118 34.78 44.69 -17.64
CA PHE A 118 35.24 45.13 -16.31
C PHE A 118 35.40 44.00 -15.30
N LYS A 119 35.16 42.74 -15.70
CA LYS A 119 35.27 41.54 -14.85
C LYS A 119 36.63 41.37 -14.15
N GLN A 120 37.70 41.97 -14.67
CA GLN A 120 39.04 41.83 -14.09
C GLN A 120 39.36 42.86 -12.99
N ALA A 121 38.64 43.98 -12.91
CA ALA A 121 38.88 44.99 -11.90
C ALA A 121 38.09 44.69 -10.61
N LYS A 122 38.53 43.67 -9.85
CA LYS A 122 38.00 43.30 -8.52
C LYS A 122 37.88 44.49 -7.55
N LEU A 123 38.67 45.56 -7.79
CA LEU A 123 38.67 46.82 -7.06
C LEU A 123 37.32 47.55 -7.07
N PHE A 124 36.62 47.55 -8.21
CA PHE A 124 35.40 48.35 -8.40
C PHE A 124 34.21 47.79 -7.60
N HIS A 125 34.15 46.46 -7.44
CA HIS A 125 33.08 45.79 -6.69
C HIS A 125 33.28 45.88 -5.18
N PHE A 126 34.54 45.80 -4.75
CA PHE A 126 34.89 45.92 -3.34
C PHE A 126 34.74 47.36 -2.84
N SER A 127 35.18 48.35 -3.63
CA SER A 127 35.07 49.77 -3.26
C SER A 127 33.62 50.25 -3.15
N ILE A 128 32.72 49.79 -4.03
CA ILE A 128 31.29 50.08 -3.95
C ILE A 128 30.67 49.44 -2.69
N GLY A 129 30.99 48.18 -2.40
CA GLY A 129 30.49 47.45 -1.23
C GLY A 129 30.94 48.05 0.11
N LEU A 130 32.19 48.53 0.14
CA LEU A 130 32.78 49.17 1.30
C LEU A 130 32.19 50.57 1.55
N VAL A 131 31.99 51.37 0.51
CA VAL A 131 31.34 52.68 0.61
C VAL A 131 29.93 52.53 1.17
N THR A 132 29.19 51.50 0.75
CA THR A 132 27.84 51.18 1.29
C THR A 132 27.86 50.66 2.74
N PHE A 133 28.90 49.92 3.13
CA PHE A 133 29.05 49.42 4.50
C PHE A 133 29.36 50.55 5.49
N VAL A 134 30.26 51.47 5.10
CA VAL A 134 30.61 52.65 5.89
C VAL A 134 29.41 53.59 6.03
N THR A 135 28.58 53.75 4.98
CA THR A 135 27.33 54.54 5.10
C THR A 135 26.29 53.88 6.00
N GLY A 136 26.22 52.55 6.06
CA GLY A 136 25.36 51.81 6.99
C GLY A 136 25.76 51.94 8.46
N ILE A 137 27.05 52.13 8.76
CA ILE A 137 27.57 52.35 10.13
C ILE A 137 27.36 53.80 10.60
N ILE A 138 27.30 54.77 9.68
CA ILE A 138 27.12 56.19 10.02
C ILE A 138 25.66 56.50 10.44
N LEU A 139 24.68 55.75 9.92
CA LEU A 139 23.25 55.98 10.15
C LEU A 139 22.75 55.78 11.60
N PRO A 140 23.22 54.78 12.38
CA PRO A 140 22.84 54.63 13.79
C PRO A 140 23.44 55.68 14.73
N PHE A 141 24.61 56.24 14.39
CA PHE A 141 25.33 57.17 15.26
C PHE A 141 24.95 58.64 15.05
N ALA A 142 24.31 58.98 13.93
CA ALA A 142 23.91 60.36 13.63
C ALA A 142 22.72 60.88 14.48
N GLY A 143 22.19 60.10 15.44
CA GLY A 143 20.99 60.47 16.20
C GLY A 143 21.00 60.16 17.71
N TYR A 144 22.13 59.80 18.32
CA TYR A 144 22.19 59.46 19.76
C TYR A 144 22.95 60.52 20.59
N ASP A 145 22.23 61.28 21.42
CA ASP A 145 22.81 62.04 22.54
C ASP A 145 23.07 61.07 23.71
N ILE A 146 24.31 60.63 23.89
CA ILE A 146 24.70 59.72 24.98
C ILE A 146 24.87 60.55 26.29
N PRO A 147 24.22 60.20 27.42
CA PRO A 147 24.32 60.97 28.66
C PRO A 147 25.71 60.93 29.33
N GLN A 148 26.00 62.01 30.06
CA GLN A 148 27.32 62.58 30.43
C GLN A 148 28.25 61.87 31.47
N PRO A 149 28.01 60.67 32.05
CA PRO A 149 29.06 60.03 32.88
C PRO A 149 29.71 58.78 32.28
N TYR A 150 29.29 58.31 31.11
CA TYR A 150 29.69 56.98 30.61
C TYR A 150 30.80 56.99 29.54
N ILE A 151 31.10 58.14 28.94
CA ILE A 151 32.17 58.30 27.92
C ILE A 151 33.57 58.02 28.51
N PRO A 152 33.94 58.52 29.71
CA PRO A 152 35.25 58.23 30.30
C PRO A 152 35.41 56.77 30.70
N VAL A 153 34.33 56.13 31.15
CA VAL A 153 34.30 54.69 31.54
C VAL A 153 34.46 53.79 30.31
N LEU A 154 33.87 54.18 29.19
CA LEU A 154 34.02 53.47 27.93
C LEU A 154 35.41 53.65 27.32
N ALA A 155 35.92 54.89 27.28
CA ALA A 155 37.26 55.17 26.80
C ALA A 155 38.34 54.44 27.63
N SER A 156 38.18 54.41 28.96
CA SER A 156 39.08 53.64 29.84
C SER A 156 38.93 52.13 29.66
N GLY A 157 37.70 51.61 29.49
CA GLY A 157 37.47 50.21 29.14
C GLY A 157 38.13 49.76 27.83
N PHE A 158 38.05 50.59 26.78
CA PHE A 158 38.71 50.34 25.50
C PHE A 158 40.24 50.44 25.59
N LEU A 159 40.78 51.39 26.36
CA LEU A 159 42.22 51.52 26.58
C LEU A 159 42.80 50.35 27.40
N ILE A 160 42.09 49.88 28.44
CA ILE A 160 42.50 48.73 29.25
C ILE A 160 42.46 47.44 28.44
N THR A 161 41.46 47.28 27.58
CA THR A 161 41.33 46.07 26.74
C THR A 161 42.25 46.07 25.54
N ALA A 162 42.58 47.23 24.97
CA ALA A 162 43.71 47.38 24.07
C ALA A 162 45.01 46.96 24.79
N PHE A 163 45.30 47.49 25.97
CA PHE A 163 46.50 47.15 26.73
C PHE A 163 46.62 45.64 27.03
N LEU A 164 45.52 44.99 27.45
CA LEU A 164 45.48 43.55 27.69
C LEU A 164 45.56 42.72 26.39
N GLY A 165 44.97 43.21 25.29
CA GLY A 165 45.05 42.62 23.95
C GLY A 165 46.42 42.78 23.26
N GLY A 166 47.28 43.66 23.79
CA GLY A 166 48.68 43.80 23.38
C GLY A 166 49.62 42.73 23.97
N ILE A 167 49.26 42.12 25.10
CA ILE A 167 50.09 41.12 25.81
C ILE A 167 50.41 39.87 24.96
N PRO A 168 49.48 39.33 24.14
CA PRO A 168 49.77 38.21 23.25
C PRO A 168 50.79 38.50 22.13
N LEU A 169 51.04 39.78 21.77
CA LEU A 169 52.05 40.15 20.77
C LEU A 169 53.49 39.87 21.25
N ASP A 170 53.73 39.93 22.57
CA ASP A 170 55.06 39.71 23.16
C ASP A 170 55.33 38.24 23.54
N MET A 171 54.29 37.42 23.74
CA MET A 171 54.44 35.99 24.08
C MET A 171 53.40 35.07 23.38
N PRO A 172 53.55 34.82 22.07
CA PRO A 172 52.58 34.08 21.26
C PRO A 172 52.48 32.57 21.56
N GLY A 173 53.39 32.00 22.36
CA GLY A 173 53.47 30.54 22.59
C GLY A 173 52.56 29.97 23.68
N ILE A 174 51.87 30.80 24.47
CA ILE A 174 51.23 30.35 25.72
C ILE A 174 49.71 30.15 25.61
N TRP A 175 49.04 30.70 24.59
CA TRP A 175 47.57 30.79 24.56
C TRP A 175 46.94 29.98 23.42
N ASN A 176 45.98 29.12 23.75
CA ASN A 176 45.15 28.41 22.76
C ASN A 176 44.12 29.38 22.13
N GLY A 177 43.88 29.28 20.81
CA GLY A 177 43.03 30.22 20.04
C GLY A 177 41.62 30.45 20.60
N ARG A 178 41.08 29.50 21.37
CA ARG A 178 39.79 29.64 22.08
C ARG A 178 39.84 30.64 23.24
N GLN A 179 40.94 30.68 23.99
CA GLN A 179 41.10 31.59 25.13
C GLN A 179 41.28 33.05 24.66
N PHE A 180 41.88 33.25 23.48
CA PHE A 180 42.07 34.58 22.88
C PHE A 180 40.75 35.28 22.55
N HIS A 181 39.81 34.58 21.90
CA HIS A 181 38.50 35.16 21.56
C HIS A 181 37.63 35.45 22.79
N LEU A 182 37.77 34.67 23.86
CA LEU A 182 37.10 34.94 25.14
C LEU A 182 37.56 36.27 25.76
N PHE A 183 38.85 36.60 25.60
CA PHE A 183 39.42 37.86 26.08
C PHE A 183 39.01 39.09 25.24
N GLN A 184 38.82 38.93 23.94
CA GLN A 184 38.31 40.01 23.08
C GLN A 184 36.82 40.31 23.31
N ALA A 185 36.04 39.35 23.82
CA ALA A 185 34.60 39.51 24.10
C ALA A 185 34.31 40.23 25.43
N LEU A 186 35.28 40.32 26.35
CA LEU A 186 35.18 40.97 27.66
C LEU A 186 34.79 42.47 27.61
N PRO A 187 35.37 43.34 26.75
CA PRO A 187 34.95 44.74 26.64
C PRO A 187 33.49 44.91 26.16
N TRP A 188 33.06 44.08 25.21
CA TRP A 188 31.70 44.13 24.66
C TRP A 188 30.64 43.65 25.64
N SER A 189 30.99 42.68 26.48
CA SER A 189 30.15 42.21 27.58
C SER A 189 30.11 43.21 28.74
N ALA A 190 31.21 43.90 29.06
CA ALA A 190 31.21 45.02 30.00
C ALA A 190 30.35 46.20 29.51
N LEU A 191 30.45 46.56 28.22
CA LEU A 191 29.60 47.54 27.56
C LEU A 191 28.10 47.15 27.63
N ALA A 192 27.79 45.87 27.42
CA ALA A 192 26.41 45.36 27.51
C ALA A 192 25.85 45.42 28.94
N ILE A 193 26.67 45.16 29.97
CA ILE A 193 26.28 45.28 31.38
C ILE A 193 26.00 46.74 31.75
N VAL A 194 26.86 47.67 31.32
CA VAL A 194 26.67 49.11 31.56
C VAL A 194 25.38 49.59 30.91
N ILE A 195 25.05 49.14 29.70
CA ILE A 195 23.80 49.50 29.01
C ILE A 195 22.58 48.87 29.70
N ALA A 196 22.66 47.60 30.15
CA ALA A 196 21.56 46.92 30.82
C ALA A 196 21.16 47.56 32.17
N VAL A 197 22.10 48.17 32.89
CA VAL A 197 21.85 48.84 34.19
C VAL A 197 21.15 50.19 34.03
N THR A 198 21.16 50.80 32.84
CA THR A 198 20.58 52.14 32.59
C THR A 198 19.06 52.18 32.36
N GLY A 199 18.38 51.02 32.36
CA GLY A 199 16.91 50.94 32.46
C GLY A 199 16.10 51.46 31.26
N LYS A 200 16.70 51.63 30.07
CA LYS A 200 15.97 51.89 28.81
C LYS A 200 15.85 50.61 27.99
N ASP A 201 14.69 50.39 27.36
CA ASP A 201 14.28 49.16 26.64
C ASP A 201 15.18 48.82 25.43
N ASN A 202 16.39 48.33 25.69
CA ASN A 202 17.30 47.86 24.65
C ASN A 202 18.01 46.57 25.09
N LEU A 203 17.22 45.51 25.27
CA LEU A 203 17.67 44.14 25.56
C LEU A 203 18.40 43.46 24.38
N ILE A 204 18.58 44.15 23.26
CA ILE A 204 19.15 43.59 22.02
C ILE A 204 20.70 43.54 22.07
N ALA A 205 21.34 44.52 22.71
CA ALA A 205 22.80 44.51 22.89
C ALA A 205 23.31 43.35 23.78
N PRO A 206 22.70 43.06 24.95
CA PRO A 206 23.10 41.90 25.75
C PRO A 206 22.77 40.56 25.06
N THR A 207 21.71 40.49 24.24
CA THR A 207 21.39 39.26 23.48
C THR A 207 22.32 39.04 22.28
N ALA A 208 22.80 40.09 21.61
CA ALA A 208 23.84 39.98 20.57
C ALA A 208 25.21 39.56 21.14
N ALA A 209 25.57 40.04 22.33
CA ALA A 209 26.78 39.61 23.04
C ALA A 209 26.67 38.13 23.50
N LEU A 210 25.50 37.72 24.00
CA LEU A 210 25.19 36.31 24.30
C LEU A 210 25.20 35.42 23.06
N ALA A 211 24.74 35.93 21.90
CA ALA A 211 24.78 35.22 20.63
C ALA A 211 26.23 35.04 20.11
N MET A 212 27.09 36.05 20.23
CA MET A 212 28.53 35.92 19.91
C MET A 212 29.23 34.89 20.80
N LEU A 213 28.91 34.86 22.10
CA LEU A 213 29.41 33.84 23.03
C LEU A 213 28.85 32.43 22.73
N ALA A 214 27.60 32.33 22.25
CA ALA A 214 26.99 31.07 21.85
C ALA A 214 27.59 30.51 20.53
N LEU A 215 27.92 31.39 19.58
CA LEU A 215 28.57 31.06 18.30
C LEU A 215 30.01 30.53 18.46
N GLU A 216 30.68 30.79 19.60
CA GLU A 216 32.00 30.25 19.95
C GLU A 216 32.05 28.71 19.89
N ARG A 217 30.93 28.03 20.19
CA ARG A 217 30.84 26.56 20.21
C ARG A 217 30.65 25.92 18.84
N ILE A 218 30.34 26.71 17.81
CA ILE A 218 29.99 26.22 16.46
C ILE A 218 31.19 26.27 15.51
N ILE A 219 32.20 27.10 15.81
CA ILE A 219 33.39 27.29 14.96
C ILE A 219 34.42 26.17 15.23
N PRO A 220 34.96 25.48 14.19
CA PRO A 220 35.88 24.36 14.36
C PRO A 220 37.32 24.84 14.57
N TRP A 221 37.61 25.38 15.77
CA TRP A 221 38.90 26.00 16.12
C TRP A 221 40.15 25.14 15.88
N LYS A 222 40.01 23.80 15.86
CA LYS A 222 41.11 22.86 15.57
C LYS A 222 41.63 22.94 14.12
N GLN A 223 40.89 23.54 13.19
CA GLN A 223 41.31 23.69 11.79
C GLN A 223 42.06 25.03 11.51
N LEU A 224 42.13 25.92 12.50
CA LEU A 224 42.72 27.26 12.40
C LEU A 224 44.04 27.41 13.19
N SER A 225 44.62 26.32 13.71
CA SER A 225 45.89 26.37 14.44
C SER A 225 47.07 26.60 13.48
N VAL A 226 47.85 27.65 13.71
CA VAL A 226 49.09 27.93 12.96
C VAL A 226 50.21 27.00 13.49
N PRO A 227 50.86 26.19 12.64
CA PRO A 227 51.96 25.32 13.06
C PRO A 227 53.13 26.11 13.67
N GLU A 228 53.91 25.49 14.57
CA GLU A 228 55.00 26.18 15.28
C GLU A 228 56.11 26.74 14.37
N ASP A 229 56.27 26.16 13.18
CA ASP A 229 57.36 26.46 12.25
C ASP A 229 57.00 27.49 11.15
N ASP A 230 55.75 27.96 11.09
CA ASP A 230 55.29 28.91 10.07
C ASP A 230 55.53 30.38 10.48
N ILE A 231 56.77 30.82 10.22
CA ILE A 231 57.27 32.17 10.54
C ILE A 231 56.53 33.26 9.74
N LEU A 232 56.03 32.95 8.54
CA LEU A 232 55.42 33.93 7.65
C LEU A 232 54.00 34.27 8.11
N SER A 233 53.18 33.24 8.37
CA SER A 233 51.82 33.41 8.88
C SER A 233 51.80 34.11 10.24
N ARG A 234 52.76 33.79 11.13
CA ARG A 234 52.93 34.48 12.43
C ARG A 234 53.25 35.97 12.29
N ARG A 235 54.11 36.35 11.33
CA ARG A 235 54.45 37.76 11.08
C ARG A 235 53.30 38.54 10.45
N VAL A 236 52.52 37.91 9.59
CA VAL A 236 51.30 38.51 9.01
C VAL A 236 50.24 38.75 10.08
N ILE A 237 50.02 37.78 10.98
CA ILE A 237 49.08 37.92 12.11
C ILE A 237 49.56 39.01 13.08
N MET A 238 50.86 39.07 13.40
CA MET A 238 51.41 40.16 14.23
C MET A 238 51.21 41.55 13.60
N ILE A 239 51.42 41.70 12.30
CA ILE A 239 51.22 42.99 11.61
C ILE A 239 49.74 43.37 11.64
N ALA A 240 48.83 42.42 11.38
CA ALA A 240 47.40 42.66 11.44
C ALA A 240 46.94 43.09 12.85
N LEU A 241 47.43 42.40 13.90
CA LEU A 241 47.15 42.72 15.31
C LEU A 241 47.74 44.07 15.73
N GLY A 242 48.95 44.41 15.30
CA GLY A 242 49.57 45.71 15.58
C GLY A 242 48.83 46.88 14.92
N VAL A 243 48.30 46.66 13.72
CA VAL A 243 47.43 47.63 13.04
C VAL A 243 46.12 47.77 13.82
N GLU A 244 45.42 46.69 14.17
CA GLU A 244 44.16 46.73 14.93
C GLU A 244 44.31 47.41 16.31
N MET A 245 45.38 47.10 17.02
CA MET A 245 45.75 47.75 18.29
C MET A 245 45.96 49.26 18.15
N SER A 246 46.63 49.69 17.09
CA SER A 246 46.84 51.12 16.80
C SER A 246 45.51 51.84 16.54
N HIS A 247 44.55 51.16 15.90
CA HIS A 247 43.22 51.70 15.66
C HIS A 247 42.40 51.81 16.94
N LEU A 248 42.44 50.81 17.82
CA LEU A 248 41.71 50.83 19.10
C LEU A 248 42.26 51.90 20.05
N ILE A 249 43.58 52.08 20.10
CA ILE A 249 44.22 53.14 20.89
C ILE A 249 43.83 54.53 20.34
N PHE A 250 43.83 54.70 19.02
CA PHE A 250 43.43 55.95 18.38
C PHE A 250 41.93 56.25 18.57
N LEU A 251 41.05 55.25 18.44
CA LEU A 251 39.61 55.39 18.67
C LEU A 251 39.33 55.74 20.15
N GLY A 252 40.04 55.12 21.09
CA GLY A 252 39.95 55.43 22.51
C GLY A 252 40.39 56.86 22.83
N THR A 253 41.46 57.36 22.20
CA THR A 253 41.90 58.76 22.34
C THR A 253 41.00 59.75 21.64
N LEU A 254 40.41 59.38 20.50
CA LEU A 254 39.44 60.20 19.79
C LEU A 254 38.11 60.31 20.55
N LEU A 255 37.61 59.22 21.15
CA LEU A 255 36.43 59.24 22.01
C LEU A 255 36.66 60.09 23.27
N PHE A 256 37.88 60.08 23.81
CA PHE A 256 38.28 60.99 24.89
C PHE A 256 38.34 62.45 24.42
N ALA A 257 38.77 62.70 23.18
CA ALA A 257 38.80 64.05 22.58
C ALA A 257 37.43 64.58 22.13
N ILE A 258 36.44 63.69 21.97
CA ILE A 258 35.03 64.00 21.67
C ILE A 258 34.26 64.33 22.96
N ASP A 259 34.86 64.14 24.15
CA ASP A 259 34.23 64.49 25.42
C ASP A 259 33.86 66.00 25.46
N PRO A 260 32.56 66.35 25.52
CA PRO A 260 32.10 67.73 25.47
C PRO A 260 32.50 68.57 26.69
N THR A 261 33.07 67.98 27.74
CA THR A 261 33.61 68.72 28.89
C THR A 261 34.82 69.60 28.55
N TYR A 262 35.47 69.41 27.39
CA TYR A 262 36.75 70.06 27.06
C TYR A 262 36.74 71.18 26.01
N SER A 263 35.61 71.58 25.42
CA SER A 263 35.62 72.78 24.57
C SER A 263 34.26 73.43 24.39
N ASN A 264 34.08 74.59 25.06
CA ASN A 264 33.27 75.67 24.49
C ASN A 264 33.92 76.13 23.18
N GLU A 265 33.12 76.25 22.13
CA GLU A 265 33.31 77.03 20.87
C GLU A 265 33.52 76.31 19.51
N SER A 266 32.64 76.74 18.59
CA SER A 266 32.61 76.69 17.11
C SER A 266 32.19 75.38 16.38
N ALA A 267 31.12 75.50 15.58
CA ALA A 267 30.58 74.45 14.71
C ALA A 267 31.56 73.94 13.62
N SER A 268 32.60 74.73 13.31
CA SER A 268 33.70 74.34 12.41
C SER A 268 34.61 73.26 13.02
N LEU A 269 34.74 73.21 14.34
CA LEU A 269 35.55 72.21 15.04
C LEU A 269 34.81 70.87 15.12
N LEU A 270 33.47 70.88 15.22
CA LEU A 270 32.65 69.67 15.17
C LEU A 270 32.72 69.00 13.79
N THR A 271 32.58 69.78 12.73
CA THR A 271 32.67 69.30 11.33
C THR A 271 34.11 68.88 10.96
N ALA A 272 35.15 69.54 11.48
CA ALA A 272 36.53 69.09 11.32
C ALA A 272 36.82 67.76 12.06
N ARG A 273 36.19 67.55 13.23
CA ARG A 273 36.29 66.29 13.99
C ARG A 273 35.55 65.14 13.32
N GLU A 274 34.36 65.39 12.77
CA GLU A 274 33.62 64.43 11.96
C GLU A 274 34.36 64.09 10.65
N ALA A 275 34.96 65.09 9.99
CA ALA A 275 35.78 64.88 8.81
C ALA A 275 37.08 64.12 9.13
N ALA A 276 37.70 64.36 10.29
CA ALA A 276 38.89 63.62 10.74
C ALA A 276 38.56 62.15 11.06
N LEU A 277 37.41 61.89 11.68
CA LEU A 277 36.89 60.53 11.90
C LEU A 277 36.62 59.83 10.55
N LEU A 278 35.98 60.52 9.61
CA LEU A 278 35.67 59.98 8.28
C LEU A 278 36.95 59.72 7.46
N PHE A 279 37.91 60.64 7.48
CA PHE A 279 39.22 60.50 6.85
C PHE A 279 40.01 59.34 7.48
N PHE A 280 39.99 59.23 8.81
CA PHE A 280 40.65 58.13 9.52
C PHE A 280 40.02 56.78 9.18
N ILE A 281 38.70 56.66 9.14
CA ILE A 281 38.02 55.42 8.74
C ILE A 281 38.37 55.05 7.29
N LEU A 282 38.36 56.02 6.36
CA LEU A 282 38.75 55.80 4.98
C LEU A 282 40.22 55.37 4.85
N PHE A 283 41.12 55.99 5.62
CA PHE A 283 42.55 55.69 5.62
C PHE A 283 42.86 54.32 6.27
N SER A 284 42.17 53.99 7.35
CA SER A 284 42.22 52.70 8.06
C SER A 284 41.82 51.56 7.14
N VAL A 285 40.73 51.76 6.41
CA VAL A 285 40.24 50.78 5.45
C VAL A 285 41.16 50.69 4.23
N MET A 286 41.76 51.80 3.80
CA MET A 286 42.77 51.80 2.73
C MET A 286 44.04 51.02 3.14
N ILE A 287 44.50 51.16 4.39
CA ILE A 287 45.65 50.41 4.93
C ILE A 287 45.30 48.93 5.08
N TYR A 288 44.10 48.61 5.56
CA TYR A 288 43.65 47.23 5.66
C TYR A 288 43.57 46.61 4.26
N TYR A 289 42.97 47.31 3.30
CA TYR A 289 42.92 46.92 1.89
C TYR A 289 44.32 46.72 1.29
N LEU A 290 45.26 47.64 1.52
CA LEU A 290 46.63 47.52 1.01
C LEU A 290 47.34 46.31 1.62
N THR A 291 47.14 46.07 2.92
CA THR A 291 47.73 44.93 3.62
C THR A 291 47.17 43.62 3.08
N THR A 292 45.84 43.47 3.01
CA THR A 292 45.20 42.26 2.47
C THR A 292 45.53 42.04 1.00
N THR A 293 45.63 43.11 0.20
CA THR A 293 46.01 43.02 -1.21
C THR A 293 47.44 42.53 -1.35
N VAL A 294 48.38 43.06 -0.56
CA VAL A 294 49.77 42.59 -0.53
C VAL A 294 49.84 41.11 -0.14
N THR A 295 49.12 40.68 0.90
CA THR A 295 49.09 39.27 1.32
C THR A 295 48.49 38.36 0.24
N MET A 296 47.41 38.80 -0.42
CA MET A 296 46.79 38.06 -1.51
C MET A 296 47.67 38.00 -2.76
N THR A 297 48.36 39.08 -3.12
CA THR A 297 49.33 39.05 -4.22
C THR A 297 50.52 38.16 -3.89
N ILE A 298 51.00 38.12 -2.65
CA ILE A 298 52.08 37.22 -2.25
C ILE A 298 51.62 35.76 -2.33
N ASN A 299 50.40 35.46 -1.85
CA ASN A 299 49.84 34.10 -1.95
C ASN A 299 49.58 33.68 -3.39
N ALA A 300 49.02 34.57 -4.22
CA ALA A 300 48.80 34.32 -5.64
C ALA A 300 50.12 34.17 -6.40
N LEU A 301 51.15 34.97 -6.09
CA LEU A 301 52.48 34.85 -6.69
C LEU A 301 53.20 33.56 -6.26
N ILE A 302 52.99 33.10 -5.01
CA ILE A 302 53.49 31.81 -4.53
C ILE A 302 52.76 30.64 -5.20
N GLU A 303 51.44 30.75 -5.40
CA GLU A 303 50.64 29.76 -6.12
C GLU A 303 50.99 29.74 -7.62
N GLU A 304 51.28 30.90 -8.22
CA GLU A 304 51.71 31.04 -9.61
C GLU A 304 53.17 30.59 -9.80
N LEU A 305 54.08 30.80 -8.83
CA LEU A 305 55.43 30.23 -8.82
C LEU A 305 55.43 28.72 -8.57
N SER A 306 54.51 28.23 -7.74
CA SER A 306 54.24 26.80 -7.52
C SER A 306 53.75 26.14 -8.81
N ASN A 307 52.82 26.78 -9.52
CA ASN A 307 52.27 26.29 -10.79
C ASN A 307 53.21 26.55 -11.99
N ALA A 308 54.10 27.54 -11.92
CA ALA A 308 55.15 27.77 -12.93
C ALA A 308 56.22 26.68 -12.89
N HIS A 309 56.43 26.03 -11.74
CA HIS A 309 57.27 24.84 -11.64
C HIS A 309 56.67 23.62 -12.38
N GLU A 310 55.35 23.61 -12.64
CA GLU A 310 54.66 22.59 -13.44
C GLU A 310 54.60 22.90 -14.95
N LYS A 311 55.02 24.09 -15.41
CA LYS A 311 55.02 24.50 -16.83
C LYS A 311 56.39 24.83 -17.41
N LEU A 312 57.48 24.43 -16.76
CA LEU A 312 58.86 24.65 -17.22
C LEU A 312 59.49 23.41 -17.87
N GLU A 313 58.76 22.76 -18.79
CA GLU A 313 59.37 21.95 -19.86
C GLU A 313 59.07 22.60 -21.22
N GLY A 314 59.97 23.48 -21.65
CA GLY A 314 60.03 23.98 -23.03
C GLY A 314 59.70 25.47 -23.18
N PHE A 315 60.74 26.32 -23.22
CA PHE A 315 61.06 27.31 -24.29
C PHE A 315 62.31 28.12 -23.87
N PRO A 316 63.17 28.57 -24.81
CA PRO A 316 64.53 29.02 -24.54
C PRO A 316 64.63 30.48 -24.08
N SER A 317 65.73 30.75 -23.38
CA SER A 317 66.14 32.03 -22.83
C SER A 317 66.46 33.07 -23.89
N GLU A 318 65.78 34.21 -23.89
CA GLU A 318 66.33 35.47 -24.39
C GLU A 318 65.75 36.65 -23.59
N ALA A 319 66.65 37.54 -23.17
CA ALA A 319 66.39 38.64 -22.27
C ALA A 319 65.88 39.89 -23.00
N LEU A 320 64.85 40.54 -22.48
CA LEU A 320 64.43 41.90 -22.88
C LEU A 320 64.85 42.95 -21.82
N PRO A 321 65.19 44.19 -22.21
CA PRO A 321 65.94 45.14 -21.39
C PRO A 321 65.07 45.92 -20.38
N PRO A 322 65.66 46.50 -19.32
CA PRO A 322 64.89 46.98 -18.18
C PRO A 322 64.37 48.42 -18.36
N HIS A 323 63.07 48.61 -18.10
CA HIS A 323 62.48 49.93 -17.85
C HIS A 323 62.84 50.46 -16.46
N ARG A 324 63.00 51.79 -16.35
CA ARG A 324 63.58 52.54 -15.21
C ARG A 324 62.88 52.36 -13.85
N TRP A 325 61.70 51.74 -13.79
CA TRP A 325 60.96 51.50 -12.55
C TRP A 325 61.48 50.27 -11.75
N GLY A 326 62.17 49.33 -12.40
CA GLY A 326 62.72 48.15 -11.73
C GLY A 326 63.78 48.48 -10.67
N ARG A 327 64.56 49.56 -10.84
CA ARG A 327 65.67 49.92 -9.92
C ARG A 327 65.24 50.46 -8.55
N ARG A 328 63.99 50.90 -8.37
CA ARG A 328 63.48 51.32 -7.05
C ARG A 328 62.87 50.16 -6.28
N LEU A 329 62.19 49.23 -6.97
CA LEU A 329 61.67 47.99 -6.38
C LEU A 329 62.79 47.02 -5.97
N ASP A 330 63.88 46.97 -6.73
CA ASP A 330 65.05 46.14 -6.44
C ASP A 330 65.73 46.47 -5.08
N ARG A 331 65.51 47.69 -4.56
CA ARG A 331 66.04 48.14 -3.26
C ARG A 331 65.21 47.67 -2.06
N TYR A 332 63.92 47.40 -2.27
CA TYR A 332 63.01 46.92 -1.22
C TYR A 332 62.87 45.40 -1.19
N ILE A 333 63.18 44.71 -2.30
CA ILE A 333 63.14 43.24 -2.40
C ILE A 333 64.49 42.60 -2.03
N ARG A 334 65.59 43.38 -2.02
CA ARG A 334 66.94 42.90 -1.67
C ARG A 334 67.14 42.22 -0.30
N PRO A 335 66.34 42.50 0.76
CA PRO A 335 66.42 41.70 2.00
C PRO A 335 65.80 40.29 1.87
N PHE A 336 65.07 40.02 0.80
CA PHE A 336 64.32 38.77 0.58
C PHE A 336 64.90 37.86 -0.51
N ILE A 337 65.95 38.29 -1.22
CA ILE A 337 66.67 37.44 -2.19
C ILE A 337 67.90 36.87 -1.48
N MET A 338 67.72 35.71 -0.84
CA MET A 338 68.82 34.84 -0.45
C MET A 338 69.58 34.40 -1.71
N THR A 339 70.84 34.78 -1.86
CA THR A 339 71.68 34.38 -2.99
C THR A 339 72.00 32.87 -2.92
N PRO A 340 71.89 32.11 -4.03
CA PRO A 340 72.11 30.65 -4.07
C PRO A 340 73.49 30.17 -3.63
N GLU A 341 74.49 31.06 -3.55
CA GLU A 341 75.88 30.71 -3.27
C GLU A 341 76.22 30.65 -1.77
N LEU A 342 75.44 31.27 -0.88
CA LEU A 342 75.68 31.18 0.56
C LEU A 342 74.98 29.97 1.22
N ILE A 343 73.86 29.50 0.64
CA ILE A 343 73.11 28.31 1.09
C ILE A 343 73.87 27.01 0.76
N ARG A 344 74.69 27.01 -0.29
CA ARG A 344 75.50 25.85 -0.70
C ARG A 344 76.56 25.46 0.34
N SER A 345 77.06 26.41 1.15
CA SER A 345 78.18 26.15 2.06
C SER A 345 77.81 25.69 3.47
N ARG A 346 76.53 25.77 3.88
CA ARG A 346 76.14 25.49 5.28
C ARG A 346 75.10 24.40 5.52
N LEU A 347 74.37 23.88 4.53
CA LEU A 347 73.20 23.00 4.81
C LEU A 347 73.01 21.80 3.86
N GLN A 348 73.95 21.50 2.96
CA GLN A 348 73.72 20.50 1.91
C GLN A 348 74.26 19.12 2.25
N THR A 349 73.44 18.28 2.90
CA THR A 349 73.21 16.89 2.41
C THR A 349 72.06 16.20 3.13
N GLU A 350 71.91 16.42 4.43
CA GLU A 350 71.01 15.56 5.24
C GLU A 350 69.54 16.00 5.20
N GLN A 351 69.27 17.31 5.30
CA GLN A 351 67.91 17.84 5.42
C GLN A 351 67.16 17.85 4.07
N VAL A 352 67.87 18.10 2.97
CA VAL A 352 67.32 17.97 1.61
C VAL A 352 67.00 16.51 1.31
N ASN A 353 67.88 15.56 1.61
CA ASN A 353 67.58 14.13 1.43
C ASN A 353 66.37 13.67 2.25
N ARG A 354 66.19 14.22 3.46
CA ARG A 354 65.03 13.92 4.31
C ARG A 354 63.72 14.43 3.72
N LEU A 355 63.70 15.68 3.25
CA LEU A 355 62.52 16.29 2.62
C LEU A 355 62.21 15.68 1.25
N THR A 356 63.22 15.36 0.43
CA THR A 356 63.03 14.65 -0.84
C THR A 356 62.51 13.23 -0.59
N ARG A 357 63.00 12.51 0.43
CA ARG A 357 62.44 11.21 0.84
C ARG A 357 61.00 11.33 1.34
N GLN A 358 60.66 12.37 2.11
CA GLN A 358 59.30 12.62 2.56
C GLN A 358 58.36 12.94 1.38
N SER A 359 58.76 13.81 0.47
CA SER A 359 57.98 14.13 -0.73
C SER A 359 57.80 12.92 -1.65
N LEU A 360 58.84 12.09 -1.84
CA LEU A 360 58.75 10.86 -2.62
C LEU A 360 57.80 9.83 -1.97
N ASN A 361 57.86 9.70 -0.63
CA ASN A 361 56.95 8.83 0.13
C ASN A 361 55.50 9.32 0.04
N GLU A 362 55.25 10.63 0.16
CA GLU A 362 53.91 11.21 0.00
C GLU A 362 53.40 11.06 -1.44
N LYS A 363 54.25 11.21 -2.46
CA LYS A 363 53.89 10.97 -3.86
C LYS A 363 53.54 9.49 -4.11
N LYS A 364 54.31 8.56 -3.54
CA LYS A 364 54.02 7.11 -3.59
C LYS A 364 52.70 6.80 -2.90
N ARG A 365 52.45 7.38 -1.72
CA ARG A 365 51.20 7.25 -0.96
C ARG A 365 49.99 7.76 -1.73
N ASN A 366 50.06 8.95 -2.34
CA ASN A 366 48.97 9.50 -3.15
C ASN A 366 48.65 8.64 -4.38
N SER A 367 49.69 8.14 -5.07
CA SER A 367 49.50 7.25 -6.23
C SER A 367 48.79 5.94 -5.82
N GLN A 368 49.13 5.39 -4.66
CA GLN A 368 48.49 4.19 -4.14
C GLN A 368 47.04 4.43 -3.69
N LEU A 369 46.73 5.58 -3.08
CA LEU A 369 45.36 5.97 -2.74
C LEU A 369 44.48 6.12 -3.98
N GLN A 370 45.04 6.66 -5.07
CA GLN A 370 44.32 6.78 -6.34
C GLN A 370 43.99 5.39 -6.93
N LEU A 371 44.95 4.47 -6.93
CA LEU A 371 44.74 3.09 -7.38
C LEU A 371 43.71 2.34 -6.52
N LEU A 372 43.69 2.58 -5.20
CA LEU A 372 42.67 2.03 -4.31
C LEU A 372 41.28 2.59 -4.62
N LEU A 373 41.18 3.89 -4.88
CA LEU A 373 39.91 4.53 -5.22
C LEU A 373 39.37 3.98 -6.56
N GLU A 374 40.22 3.85 -7.56
CA GLU A 374 39.86 3.23 -8.85
C GLU A 374 39.38 1.79 -8.67
N LEU A 375 40.09 0.99 -7.86
CA LEU A 375 39.69 -0.39 -7.57
C LEU A 375 38.35 -0.44 -6.84
N SER A 376 38.14 0.40 -5.83
CA SER A 376 36.88 0.45 -5.08
C SER A 376 35.71 0.76 -6.00
N GLN A 377 35.83 1.74 -6.90
CA GLN A 377 34.81 2.07 -7.91
C GLN A 377 34.54 0.94 -8.89
N GLN A 378 35.57 0.21 -9.30
CA GLN A 378 35.40 -0.93 -10.20
C GLN A 378 34.74 -2.12 -9.48
N LEU A 379 35.11 -2.38 -8.23
CA LEU A 379 34.50 -3.41 -7.38
C LEU A 379 33.06 -3.07 -6.97
N GLU A 380 32.67 -1.80 -6.93
CA GLU A 380 31.27 -1.37 -6.74
C GLU A 380 30.34 -1.90 -7.83
N ASN A 381 30.82 -2.01 -9.07
CA ASN A 381 30.02 -2.39 -10.22
C ASN A 381 30.16 -3.88 -10.62
N GLN A 382 31.10 -4.61 -10.01
CA GLN A 382 31.37 -6.01 -10.33
C GLN A 382 30.70 -6.95 -9.32
N LEU A 383 29.83 -7.82 -9.83
CA LEU A 383 29.10 -8.80 -9.02
C LEU A 383 29.72 -10.20 -9.08
N ASP A 384 30.67 -10.48 -9.97
CA ASP A 384 31.28 -11.80 -10.09
C ASP A 384 32.57 -11.92 -9.25
N GLN A 385 32.66 -12.99 -8.46
CA GLN A 385 33.72 -13.21 -7.49
C GLN A 385 35.09 -13.41 -8.16
N PRO A 386 35.26 -14.35 -9.13
CA PRO A 386 36.44 -14.47 -9.97
C PRO A 386 36.87 -13.18 -10.67
N VAL A 387 35.94 -12.43 -11.26
CA VAL A 387 36.26 -11.17 -11.98
C VAL A 387 36.80 -10.12 -11.01
N SER A 388 36.14 -9.98 -9.86
CA SER A 388 36.58 -9.08 -8.78
C SER A 388 37.95 -9.50 -8.22
N ALA A 389 38.21 -10.81 -8.10
CA ALA A 389 39.51 -11.35 -7.70
C ALA A 389 40.60 -11.00 -8.72
N GLN A 390 40.32 -11.18 -10.02
CA GLN A 390 41.26 -10.86 -11.09
C GLN A 390 41.59 -9.36 -11.12
N LEU A 391 40.60 -8.51 -10.86
CA LEU A 391 40.81 -7.08 -10.77
C LEU A 391 41.70 -6.69 -9.58
N ALA A 392 41.46 -7.31 -8.42
CA ALA A 392 42.27 -7.08 -7.22
C ALA A 392 43.73 -7.49 -7.42
N VAL A 393 44.00 -8.66 -8.02
CA VAL A 393 45.39 -9.07 -8.32
C VAL A 393 46.07 -8.17 -9.34
N ASN A 394 45.36 -7.72 -10.38
CA ASN A 394 45.90 -6.78 -11.37
C ASN A 394 46.24 -5.41 -10.77
N THR A 395 45.45 -4.95 -9.81
CA THR A 395 45.73 -3.68 -9.11
C THR A 395 46.88 -3.83 -8.12
N LEU A 396 46.96 -4.93 -7.39
CA LEU A 396 48.09 -5.21 -6.49
C LEU A 396 49.40 -5.37 -7.25
N GLU A 397 49.39 -6.08 -8.38
CA GLU A 397 50.56 -6.23 -9.25
C GLU A 397 51.06 -4.86 -9.73
N ARG A 398 50.17 -3.99 -10.24
CA ARG A 398 50.54 -2.64 -10.69
C ARG A 398 51.02 -1.74 -9.55
N ALA A 399 50.39 -1.82 -8.38
CA ALA A 399 50.71 -0.93 -7.26
C ALA A 399 51.98 -1.33 -6.51
N LEU A 400 52.29 -2.62 -6.46
CA LEU A 400 53.43 -3.17 -5.72
C LEU A 400 54.59 -3.61 -6.63
N ASN A 401 54.37 -3.71 -7.94
CA ASN A 401 55.33 -4.23 -8.93
C ASN A 401 55.91 -5.60 -8.51
N CYS A 402 55.01 -6.49 -8.07
CA CYS A 402 55.34 -7.84 -7.61
C CYS A 402 55.62 -8.82 -8.76
N GLY A 403 56.47 -9.83 -8.51
CA GLY A 403 56.74 -10.90 -9.47
C GLY A 403 55.53 -11.82 -9.66
N LEU A 404 54.80 -12.07 -8.58
CA LEU A 404 53.57 -12.85 -8.57
C LEU A 404 52.58 -12.38 -7.49
N VAL A 405 51.31 -12.29 -7.85
CA VAL A 405 50.18 -12.05 -6.95
C VAL A 405 49.12 -13.10 -7.21
N CYS A 406 48.66 -13.77 -6.17
CA CYS A 406 47.68 -14.85 -6.23
C CYS A 406 46.57 -14.62 -5.21
N ILE A 407 45.33 -14.93 -5.58
CA ILE A 407 44.22 -15.02 -4.64
C ILE A 407 43.72 -16.46 -4.60
N PHE A 408 43.64 -16.98 -3.39
CA PHE A 408 43.15 -18.31 -3.08
C PHE A 408 41.82 -18.22 -2.36
N LEU A 409 40.86 -19.02 -2.78
CA LEU A 409 39.61 -19.25 -2.06
C LEU A 409 39.80 -20.42 -1.09
N HIS A 410 39.33 -20.26 0.14
CA HIS A 410 39.35 -21.34 1.13
C HIS A 410 38.09 -22.21 0.98
N GLU A 411 38.27 -23.50 0.76
CA GLU A 411 37.19 -24.49 0.76
C GLU A 411 37.24 -25.30 2.07
N PRO A 412 36.37 -25.02 3.05
CA PRO A 412 36.46 -25.65 4.38
C PRO A 412 36.14 -27.14 4.37
N GLU A 413 35.35 -27.62 3.40
CA GLU A 413 34.90 -29.01 3.32
C GLU A 413 35.97 -29.94 2.75
N SER A 414 36.64 -29.49 1.68
CA SER A 414 37.78 -30.20 1.09
C SER A 414 39.08 -29.96 1.87
N LEU A 415 39.09 -29.01 2.82
CA LEU A 415 40.28 -28.55 3.56
C LEU A 415 41.39 -28.08 2.62
N GLU A 416 41.03 -27.39 1.53
CA GLU A 416 41.96 -26.91 0.51
C GLU A 416 41.82 -25.40 0.24
N PHE A 417 42.88 -24.82 -0.28
CA PHE A 417 42.90 -23.52 -0.93
C PHE A 417 42.94 -23.72 -2.44
N MET A 418 41.95 -23.18 -3.15
CA MET A 418 41.91 -23.18 -4.61
C MET A 418 42.36 -21.81 -5.14
N LEU A 419 43.28 -21.78 -6.09
CA LEU A 419 43.63 -20.54 -6.76
C LEU A 419 42.48 -20.07 -7.68
N ILE A 420 42.03 -18.82 -7.52
CA ILE A 420 40.94 -18.24 -8.33
C ILE A 420 41.41 -17.12 -9.27
N ALA A 421 42.51 -16.44 -8.95
CA ALA A 421 43.05 -15.36 -9.76
C ALA A 421 44.56 -15.21 -9.52
N ALA A 422 45.30 -14.85 -10.57
CA ALA A 422 46.72 -14.54 -10.48
C ALA A 422 47.13 -13.42 -11.45
N ALA A 423 48.15 -12.65 -11.08
CA ALA A 423 48.76 -11.60 -11.90
C ALA A 423 50.27 -11.52 -11.65
N GLY A 424 51.02 -11.01 -12.61
CA GLY A 424 52.48 -10.86 -12.53
C GLY A 424 53.23 -11.56 -13.66
N ARG A 425 54.55 -11.39 -13.67
CA ARG A 425 55.44 -11.91 -14.73
C ARG A 425 55.61 -13.43 -14.64
N GLN A 426 55.37 -14.00 -13.46
CA GLN A 426 55.60 -15.42 -13.17
C GLN A 426 54.32 -16.26 -13.10
N THR A 427 53.20 -15.76 -13.61
CA THR A 427 51.92 -16.51 -13.63
C THR A 427 52.01 -17.83 -14.42
N HIS A 428 52.90 -17.91 -15.40
CA HIS A 428 53.17 -19.12 -16.19
C HIS A 428 53.76 -20.29 -15.38
N LEU A 429 54.27 -20.04 -14.17
CA LEU A 429 54.78 -21.08 -13.27
C LEU A 429 53.67 -21.83 -12.53
N ILE A 430 52.44 -21.30 -12.55
CA ILE A 430 51.31 -21.86 -11.80
C ILE A 430 50.66 -22.98 -12.62
N PRO A 431 50.51 -24.19 -12.06
CA PRO A 431 49.73 -25.26 -12.69
C PRO A 431 48.24 -24.88 -12.84
N THR A 432 47.61 -25.28 -13.95
CA THR A 432 46.17 -25.07 -14.16
C THR A 432 45.35 -25.76 -13.07
N GLY A 433 44.47 -25.03 -12.40
CA GLY A 433 43.63 -25.57 -11.32
C GLY A 433 44.38 -25.86 -10.02
N TYR A 434 45.48 -25.15 -9.76
CA TYR A 434 46.30 -25.34 -8.56
C TYR A 434 45.48 -25.30 -7.25
N ARG A 435 45.69 -26.33 -6.42
CA ARG A 435 45.08 -26.53 -5.10
C ARG A 435 46.16 -26.84 -4.08
N GLN A 436 45.98 -26.36 -2.86
CA GLN A 436 46.90 -26.60 -1.74
C GLN A 436 46.13 -26.98 -0.48
N GLU A 437 46.61 -27.96 0.27
CA GLU A 437 46.03 -28.32 1.57
C GLU A 437 46.06 -27.14 2.54
N SER A 438 44.93 -26.84 3.18
CA SER A 438 44.75 -25.66 4.05
C SER A 438 45.59 -25.73 5.34
N SER A 439 46.07 -26.92 5.72
CA SER A 439 46.92 -27.15 6.88
C SER A 439 48.40 -26.82 6.62
N LYS A 440 48.83 -26.80 5.35
CA LYS A 440 50.24 -26.75 4.97
C LYS A 440 50.68 -25.39 4.45
N GLY A 441 51.96 -25.13 4.64
CA GLY A 441 52.66 -23.98 4.12
C GLY A 441 52.31 -22.63 4.77
N ALA A 442 52.81 -21.55 4.17
CA ALA A 442 52.57 -20.18 4.61
C ALA A 442 51.07 -19.80 4.61
N LEU A 443 50.29 -20.30 3.64
CA LEU A 443 48.83 -20.14 3.60
C LEU A 443 48.16 -20.78 4.82
N GLY A 444 48.54 -22.01 5.17
CA GLY A 444 48.01 -22.68 6.35
C GLY A 444 48.44 -22.05 7.68
N ARG A 445 49.66 -21.50 7.74
CA ARG A 445 50.12 -20.70 8.89
C ARG A 445 49.26 -19.44 9.07
N ALA A 446 48.99 -18.72 7.99
CA ALA A 446 48.11 -17.55 8.00
C ALA A 446 46.68 -17.90 8.43
N LEU A 447 46.15 -19.05 8.00
CA LEU A 447 44.82 -19.55 8.39
C LEU A 447 44.73 -19.83 9.89
N ARG A 448 45.75 -20.49 10.47
CA ARG A 448 45.81 -20.78 11.92
C ARG A 448 45.96 -19.53 12.77
N GLN A 449 46.83 -18.61 12.36
CA GLN A 449 47.14 -17.40 13.13
C GLN A 449 46.12 -16.26 12.91
N ARG A 450 45.36 -16.29 11.82
CA ARG A 450 44.41 -15.25 11.39
C ARG A 450 45.04 -13.85 11.29
N LYS A 451 46.29 -13.81 10.87
CA LYS A 451 47.09 -12.58 10.73
C LYS A 451 47.93 -12.66 9.47
N THR A 452 48.22 -11.50 8.89
CA THR A 452 49.14 -11.35 7.77
C THR A 452 50.51 -11.94 8.11
N GLN A 453 51.03 -12.80 7.24
CA GLN A 453 52.35 -13.42 7.36
C GLN A 453 53.30 -12.73 6.41
N ILE A 454 54.44 -12.24 6.91
CA ILE A 454 55.46 -11.58 6.11
C ILE A 454 56.70 -12.47 6.10
N ILE A 455 57.14 -12.84 4.91
CA ILE A 455 58.31 -13.70 4.67
C ILE A 455 59.37 -12.86 3.97
N ASN A 456 60.36 -12.45 4.75
CA ASN A 456 61.43 -11.57 4.33
C ASN A 456 62.41 -12.23 3.32
N ASP A 457 62.70 -13.52 3.54
CA ASP A 457 63.46 -14.37 2.62
C ASP A 457 62.80 -15.76 2.57
N ILE A 458 62.23 -16.14 1.42
CA ILE A 458 61.50 -17.41 1.27
C ILE A 458 62.42 -18.63 1.41
N ARG A 459 63.72 -18.49 1.13
CA ARG A 459 64.68 -19.61 1.22
C ARG A 459 64.97 -20.00 2.66
N MET A 460 64.70 -19.08 3.59
CA MET A 460 64.92 -19.23 5.01
C MET A 460 63.63 -19.64 5.76
N ASP A 461 62.47 -19.62 5.09
CA ASP A 461 61.19 -19.98 5.71
C ASP A 461 60.83 -21.44 5.43
N PRO A 462 60.75 -22.30 6.47
CA PRO A 462 60.56 -23.74 6.29
C PRO A 462 59.15 -24.15 5.86
N ASP A 463 58.13 -23.28 6.00
CA ASP A 463 56.79 -23.57 5.47
C ASP A 463 56.47 -22.79 4.19
N TYR A 464 57.45 -22.17 3.52
CA TYR A 464 57.20 -21.66 2.18
C TYR A 464 57.17 -22.82 1.17
N ILE A 465 56.14 -22.85 0.31
CA ILE A 465 56.01 -23.85 -0.75
C ILE A 465 56.30 -23.14 -2.08
N PRO A 466 57.49 -23.32 -2.68
CA PRO A 466 57.86 -22.63 -3.89
C PRO A 466 57.21 -23.27 -5.13
N PHE A 467 56.90 -22.45 -6.13
CA PHE A 467 56.59 -22.95 -7.47
C PHE A 467 57.87 -23.43 -8.17
N LYS A 468 57.73 -24.35 -9.11
CA LYS A 468 58.86 -24.86 -9.88
C LYS A 468 59.46 -23.71 -10.70
N ASP A 469 60.77 -23.54 -10.63
CA ASP A 469 61.54 -22.47 -11.31
C ASP A 469 61.17 -21.04 -10.86
N GLU A 470 60.67 -20.88 -9.64
CA GLU A 470 60.36 -19.57 -9.04
C GLU A 470 61.62 -18.76 -8.70
N SER A 471 61.63 -17.48 -9.10
CA SER A 471 62.72 -16.53 -8.79
C SER A 471 62.37 -15.50 -7.72
N ASN A 472 61.21 -15.63 -7.07
CA ASN A 472 60.85 -14.77 -5.96
C ASN A 472 61.78 -15.01 -4.76
N LEU A 473 62.01 -13.97 -3.96
CA LEU A 473 62.87 -14.03 -2.78
C LEU A 473 62.16 -13.61 -1.50
N SER A 474 61.06 -12.85 -1.59
CA SER A 474 60.20 -12.53 -0.44
C SER A 474 58.74 -12.75 -0.79
N ALA A 475 57.91 -12.97 0.23
CA ALA A 475 56.48 -13.17 0.08
C ALA A 475 55.69 -12.57 1.25
N ALA A 476 54.41 -12.26 1.04
CA ALA A 476 53.48 -11.99 2.12
C ALA A 476 52.12 -12.65 1.84
N VAL A 477 51.48 -13.14 2.89
CA VAL A 477 50.18 -13.80 2.84
C VAL A 477 49.19 -13.02 3.70
N ILE A 478 48.18 -12.45 3.05
CA ILE A 478 47.16 -11.60 3.66
C ILE A 478 45.83 -12.37 3.71
N PRO A 479 45.20 -12.55 4.89
CA PRO A 479 43.90 -13.20 4.97
C PRO A 479 42.76 -12.32 4.47
N LEU A 480 41.91 -12.87 3.60
CA LEU A 480 40.62 -12.30 3.22
C LEU A 480 39.61 -12.63 4.32
N SER A 481 39.46 -11.73 5.29
CA SER A 481 38.64 -11.97 6.47
C SER A 481 37.46 -11.03 6.62
N TYR A 482 36.32 -11.58 7.02
CA TYR A 482 35.10 -10.85 7.36
C TYR A 482 34.42 -11.48 8.56
N ASN A 483 33.99 -10.68 9.53
CA ASN A 483 33.36 -11.14 10.78
C ASN A 483 34.10 -12.29 11.51
N GLY A 484 35.43 -12.33 11.39
CA GLY A 484 36.28 -13.35 12.04
C GLY A 484 36.40 -14.68 11.28
N HIS A 485 35.84 -14.78 10.07
CA HIS A 485 35.99 -15.88 9.14
C HIS A 485 36.98 -15.52 8.03
N ILE A 486 37.73 -16.53 7.56
CA ILE A 486 38.68 -16.37 6.46
C ILE A 486 38.07 -17.05 5.24
N HIS A 487 37.69 -16.23 4.25
CA HIS A 487 37.11 -16.68 2.98
C HIS A 487 38.20 -17.08 1.98
N GLY A 488 39.42 -16.58 2.16
CA GLY A 488 40.53 -16.82 1.26
C GLY A 488 41.83 -16.15 1.71
N MET A 489 42.83 -16.17 0.85
CA MET A 489 44.15 -15.58 1.08
C MET A 489 44.61 -14.84 -0.16
N ILE A 490 45.25 -13.68 0.02
CA ILE A 490 46.08 -13.06 -1.01
C ILE A 490 47.53 -13.43 -0.71
N ALA A 491 48.24 -14.02 -1.68
CA ALA A 491 49.68 -14.22 -1.61
C ALA A 491 50.37 -13.29 -2.60
N ILE A 492 51.28 -12.44 -2.11
CA ILE A 492 52.12 -11.56 -2.93
C ILE A 492 53.57 -12.01 -2.81
N SER A 493 54.31 -12.05 -3.91
CA SER A 493 55.71 -12.47 -3.96
C SER A 493 56.55 -11.52 -4.82
N HIS A 494 57.79 -11.29 -4.42
CA HIS A 494 58.70 -10.35 -5.07
C HIS A 494 60.11 -10.93 -5.18
N GLU A 495 60.78 -10.66 -6.32
CA GLU A 495 62.16 -11.08 -6.63
C GLU A 495 63.26 -10.47 -5.72
N LYS A 496 62.91 -9.60 -4.76
CA LYS A 496 63.87 -8.97 -3.84
C LYS A 496 63.67 -9.50 -2.43
N VAL A 497 64.76 -9.66 -1.68
CA VAL A 497 64.71 -9.93 -0.24
C VAL A 497 64.22 -8.67 0.48
N ASN A 498 63.40 -8.81 1.53
CA ASN A 498 62.81 -7.69 2.29
C ASN A 498 62.05 -6.67 1.42
N ALA A 499 61.30 -7.14 0.42
CA ALA A 499 60.63 -6.23 -0.51
C ALA A 499 59.42 -5.51 0.09
N PHE A 500 58.78 -6.07 1.13
CA PHE A 500 57.52 -5.55 1.67
C PHE A 500 57.74 -4.71 2.94
N SER A 501 57.45 -3.42 2.83
CA SER A 501 57.34 -2.49 3.95
C SER A 501 55.94 -2.49 4.56
N GLY A 502 55.77 -1.93 5.77
CA GLY A 502 54.46 -1.83 6.43
C GLY A 502 53.41 -1.07 5.61
N LEU A 503 53.84 -0.16 4.72
CA LEU A 503 52.96 0.61 3.85
C LEU A 503 52.44 -0.24 2.67
N GLU A 504 53.27 -1.13 2.12
CA GLU A 504 52.87 -2.07 1.07
C GLU A 504 51.97 -3.18 1.61
N ILE A 505 52.24 -3.67 2.82
CA ILE A 505 51.36 -4.59 3.53
C ILE A 505 50.00 -3.94 3.83
N GLY A 506 49.99 -2.71 4.34
CA GLY A 506 48.75 -1.97 4.61
C GLY A 506 47.90 -1.75 3.35
N LEU A 507 48.54 -1.54 2.19
CA LEU A 507 47.85 -1.47 0.90
C LEU A 507 47.20 -2.82 0.55
N ALA A 508 47.94 -3.92 0.67
CA ALA A 508 47.43 -5.27 0.39
C ALA A 508 46.28 -5.67 1.34
N GLU A 509 46.38 -5.33 2.62
CA GLU A 509 45.31 -5.52 3.61
C GLU A 509 44.06 -4.68 3.29
N THR A 510 44.25 -3.45 2.79
CA THR A 510 43.14 -2.60 2.37
C THR A 510 42.43 -3.19 1.15
N VAL A 511 43.17 -3.65 0.14
CA VAL A 511 42.61 -4.35 -1.03
C VAL A 511 41.89 -5.63 -0.61
N ALA A 512 42.46 -6.41 0.30
CA ALA A 512 41.82 -7.59 0.87
C ALA A 512 40.47 -7.25 1.53
N ALA A 513 40.41 -6.18 2.31
CA ALA A 513 39.19 -5.73 2.98
C ALA A 513 38.12 -5.19 2.00
N GLU A 514 38.52 -4.47 0.95
CA GLU A 514 37.61 -4.03 -0.12
C GLU A 514 37.06 -5.21 -0.93
N LEU A 515 37.93 -6.15 -1.33
CA LEU A 515 37.54 -7.34 -2.07
C LEU A 515 36.57 -8.20 -1.27
N THR A 516 36.85 -8.43 0.01
CA THR A 516 35.96 -9.23 0.88
C THR A 516 34.59 -8.57 1.03
N ARG A 517 34.52 -7.24 1.17
CA ARG A 517 33.25 -6.49 1.17
C ARG A 517 32.50 -6.61 -0.15
N ALA A 518 33.20 -6.55 -1.29
CA ALA A 518 32.60 -6.71 -2.60
C ALA A 518 32.00 -8.11 -2.79
N TRP A 519 32.71 -9.15 -2.36
CA TRP A 519 32.22 -10.53 -2.40
C TRP A 519 31.01 -10.75 -1.48
N GLU A 520 31.01 -10.19 -0.26
CA GLU A 520 29.86 -10.24 0.64
C GLU A 520 28.61 -9.55 0.04
N ARG A 521 28.81 -8.37 -0.56
CA ARG A 521 27.74 -7.64 -1.26
C ARG A 521 27.19 -8.45 -2.43
N SER A 522 28.05 -9.04 -3.25
CA SER A 522 27.65 -9.93 -4.34
C SER A 522 26.85 -11.13 -3.83
N GLY A 523 27.37 -11.84 -2.81
CA GLY A 523 26.70 -12.99 -2.22
C GLY A 523 25.36 -12.64 -1.57
N TYR A 524 25.20 -11.43 -1.03
CA TYR A 524 23.91 -10.91 -0.58
C TYR A 524 22.95 -10.68 -1.75
N HIS A 525 23.39 -10.01 -2.82
CA HIS A 525 22.56 -9.76 -4.01
C HIS A 525 22.10 -11.05 -4.71
N GLN A 526 22.97 -12.06 -4.79
CA GLN A 526 22.60 -13.36 -5.35
C GLN A 526 21.49 -14.01 -4.51
N ARG A 527 21.65 -14.07 -3.19
CA ARG A 527 20.63 -14.61 -2.27
C ARG A 527 19.32 -13.82 -2.31
N LEU A 528 19.39 -12.50 -2.42
CA LEU A 528 18.21 -11.66 -2.58
C LEU A 528 17.46 -11.99 -3.89
N THR A 529 18.20 -12.15 -4.99
CA THR A 529 17.62 -12.51 -6.30
C THR A 529 16.96 -13.89 -6.24
N GLU A 530 17.63 -14.87 -5.65
CA GLU A 530 17.09 -16.21 -5.43
C GLU A 530 15.84 -16.18 -4.56
N LEU A 531 15.82 -15.37 -3.50
CA LEU A 531 14.63 -15.20 -2.64
C LEU A 531 13.46 -14.60 -3.41
N ILE A 532 13.69 -13.61 -4.28
CA ILE A 532 12.64 -13.01 -5.12
C ILE A 532 12.11 -14.03 -6.14
N GLN A 533 13.00 -14.78 -6.80
CA GLN A 533 12.60 -15.80 -7.79
C GLN A 533 11.82 -16.95 -7.15
N THR A 534 12.32 -17.48 -6.04
CA THR A 534 11.67 -18.58 -5.32
C THR A 534 10.41 -18.11 -4.58
N GLY A 535 10.37 -16.84 -4.16
CA GLY A 535 9.19 -16.17 -3.61
C GLY A 535 7.95 -16.26 -4.50
N SER A 536 8.12 -16.21 -5.82
CA SER A 536 6.99 -16.39 -6.75
C SER A 536 6.40 -17.81 -6.74
N GLN A 537 7.19 -18.83 -6.41
CA GLN A 537 6.74 -20.22 -6.39
C GLN A 537 5.92 -20.52 -5.14
N LEU A 538 6.27 -19.90 -4.01
CA LEU A 538 5.59 -20.02 -2.71
C LEU A 538 4.09 -19.74 -2.76
N PHE A 539 3.64 -18.81 -3.62
CA PHE A 539 2.21 -18.48 -3.75
C PHE A 539 1.38 -19.53 -4.51
N SER A 540 2.04 -20.55 -5.08
CA SER A 540 1.35 -21.61 -5.83
C SER A 540 0.98 -22.81 -4.95
N ALA A 541 1.42 -22.83 -3.69
CA ALA A 541 1.14 -23.92 -2.77
C ALA A 541 -0.37 -24.06 -2.48
N PRO A 542 -0.93 -25.28 -2.54
CA PRO A 542 -2.38 -25.49 -2.51
C PRO A 542 -2.99 -25.49 -1.10
N ASP A 543 -2.17 -25.63 -0.06
CA ASP A 543 -2.58 -25.73 1.34
C ASP A 543 -1.46 -25.24 2.30
N PRO A 544 -1.79 -24.84 3.55
CA PRO A 544 -0.84 -24.29 4.50
C PRO A 544 0.28 -25.24 4.96
N GLU A 545 0.05 -26.56 4.94
CA GLU A 545 1.06 -27.56 5.35
C GLU A 545 2.19 -27.61 4.31
N THR A 546 1.81 -27.71 3.03
CA THR A 546 2.75 -27.63 1.90
C THR A 546 3.51 -26.30 1.92
N THR A 547 2.82 -25.19 2.15
CA THR A 547 3.45 -23.87 2.28
C THR A 547 4.50 -23.85 3.40
N ALA A 548 4.20 -24.45 4.56
CA ALA A 548 5.16 -24.50 5.67
C ALA A 548 6.43 -25.29 5.31
N HIS A 549 6.31 -26.41 4.61
CA HIS A 549 7.48 -27.17 4.15
C HIS A 549 8.33 -26.40 3.12
N GLU A 550 7.70 -25.71 2.18
CA GLU A 550 8.39 -24.87 1.20
C GLU A 550 9.11 -23.69 1.87
N VAL A 551 8.43 -22.95 2.75
CA VAL A 551 9.05 -21.84 3.51
C VAL A 551 10.23 -22.35 4.32
N ALA A 552 10.15 -23.53 4.95
CA ALA A 552 11.26 -24.10 5.71
C ALA A 552 12.46 -24.38 4.81
N SER A 553 12.23 -25.02 3.66
CA SER A 553 13.27 -25.32 2.68
C SER A 553 13.94 -24.06 2.13
N ILE A 554 13.14 -23.07 1.72
CA ILE A 554 13.62 -21.79 1.17
C ILE A 554 14.40 -21.01 2.22
N SER A 555 13.87 -20.94 3.45
CA SER A 555 14.57 -20.28 4.57
C SER A 555 15.93 -20.90 4.83
N ARG A 556 16.03 -22.23 4.78
CA ARG A 556 17.31 -22.93 4.99
C ARG A 556 18.33 -22.56 3.93
N ASN A 557 17.92 -22.54 2.66
CA ASN A 557 18.81 -22.26 1.53
C ASN A 557 19.24 -20.79 1.51
N ILE A 558 18.29 -19.85 1.55
CA ILE A 558 18.56 -18.40 1.47
C ILE A 558 19.39 -17.92 2.66
N LEU A 559 19.05 -18.34 3.88
CA LEU A 559 19.78 -17.94 5.08
C LEU A 559 21.06 -18.76 5.26
N LYS A 560 21.32 -19.76 4.41
CA LYS A 560 22.39 -20.75 4.56
C LYS A 560 22.40 -21.33 5.99
N ALA A 561 21.23 -21.73 6.48
CA ALA A 561 21.08 -22.32 7.80
C ALA A 561 21.34 -23.84 7.74
N LYS A 562 21.80 -24.43 8.84
CA LYS A 562 21.99 -25.90 8.93
C LYS A 562 20.65 -26.59 9.11
N PHE A 563 19.80 -26.00 9.95
CA PHE A 563 18.46 -26.48 10.27
C PHE A 563 17.50 -25.31 10.36
N THR A 564 16.27 -25.50 9.91
CA THR A 564 15.18 -24.52 10.05
C THR A 564 13.93 -25.22 10.56
N TYR A 565 13.22 -24.55 11.44
CA TYR A 565 11.95 -24.99 12.00
C TYR A 565 10.92 -23.88 11.86
N ILE A 566 9.69 -24.24 11.55
CA ILE A 566 8.57 -23.32 11.38
C ILE A 566 7.48 -23.74 12.35
N HIS A 567 6.92 -22.73 13.01
CA HIS A 567 5.73 -22.87 13.83
C HIS A 567 4.71 -21.84 13.38
N ILE A 568 3.55 -22.30 12.94
CA ILE A 568 2.41 -21.46 12.57
C ILE A 568 1.26 -21.76 13.54
N GLN A 569 0.61 -20.70 14.00
CA GLN A 569 -0.55 -20.72 14.87
C GLN A 569 -1.60 -19.74 14.32
N LEU A 570 -2.71 -20.27 13.81
CA LEU A 570 -3.79 -19.51 13.17
C LEU A 570 -5.10 -19.64 13.97
N GLY A 571 -5.89 -18.55 14.01
CA GLY A 571 -7.22 -18.48 14.63
C GLY A 571 -7.27 -17.84 16.03
N GLN A 572 -8.43 -17.26 16.39
CA GLN A 572 -8.65 -16.55 17.67
C GLN A 572 -8.57 -17.47 18.91
N GLU A 573 -8.80 -18.78 18.74
CA GLU A 573 -8.75 -19.79 19.81
C GLU A 573 -7.53 -20.72 19.73
N ARG A 574 -6.53 -20.41 18.88
CA ARG A 574 -5.32 -21.24 18.70
C ARG A 574 -5.59 -22.67 18.18
N ALA A 575 -6.74 -22.92 17.58
CA ALA A 575 -7.19 -24.24 17.15
C ALA A 575 -6.38 -24.85 15.99
N PHE A 576 -5.55 -24.07 15.29
CA PHE A 576 -4.71 -24.56 14.20
C PHE A 576 -3.23 -24.30 14.49
N ILE A 577 -2.49 -25.37 14.77
CA ILE A 577 -1.03 -25.35 14.92
C ILE A 577 -0.41 -26.23 13.84
N GLN A 578 0.57 -25.69 13.12
CA GLN A 578 1.33 -26.43 12.12
C GLN A 578 2.83 -26.27 12.34
N HIS A 579 3.55 -27.35 12.06
CA HIS A 579 5.00 -27.43 12.22
C HIS A 579 5.65 -28.00 10.96
N ALA A 580 6.71 -27.36 10.50
CA ALA A 580 7.52 -27.87 9.40
C ALA A 580 9.00 -27.64 9.68
N TYR A 581 9.87 -28.44 9.07
CA TYR A 581 11.32 -28.31 9.25
C TYR A 581 12.09 -28.67 7.98
N SER A 582 13.34 -28.20 7.90
CA SER A 582 14.29 -28.57 6.86
C SER A 582 15.70 -28.68 7.44
N GLY A 583 16.47 -29.68 6.99
CA GLY A 583 17.78 -30.03 7.55
C GLY A 583 17.73 -31.21 8.54
N LYS A 584 18.91 -31.71 8.93
CA LYS A 584 19.04 -32.88 9.82
C LYS A 584 19.51 -32.44 11.21
N ALA A 585 18.60 -32.46 12.19
CA ALA A 585 18.87 -32.16 13.60
C ALA A 585 17.85 -32.87 14.51
N PRO A 586 17.94 -34.21 14.66
CA PRO A 586 16.91 -34.99 15.35
C PRO A 586 16.76 -34.64 16.83
N ILE A 587 17.85 -34.33 17.55
CA ILE A 587 17.79 -33.98 18.98
C ILE A 587 17.12 -32.61 19.15
N LEU A 588 17.52 -31.62 18.34
CA LEU A 588 16.91 -30.30 18.35
C LEU A 588 15.43 -30.33 17.94
N LEU A 589 15.06 -31.14 16.93
CA LEU A 589 13.67 -31.28 16.52
C LEU A 589 12.80 -31.81 17.66
N ASN A 590 13.25 -32.86 18.36
CA ASN A 590 12.53 -33.40 19.51
C ASN A 590 12.37 -32.35 20.62
N SER A 591 13.44 -31.59 20.93
CA SER A 591 13.42 -30.51 21.91
C SER A 591 12.46 -29.37 21.51
N LEU A 592 12.32 -29.07 20.22
CA LEU A 592 11.39 -28.06 19.70
C LEU A 592 9.94 -28.53 19.70
N MET A 593 9.68 -29.83 19.56
CA MET A 593 8.35 -30.42 19.64
C MET A 593 7.83 -30.56 21.07
N GLU A 594 8.71 -30.64 22.07
CA GLU A 594 8.31 -30.69 23.49
C GLU A 594 7.83 -29.31 23.98
N SER A 595 6.55 -29.19 24.34
CA SER A 595 5.91 -27.93 24.72
C SER A 595 6.66 -27.18 25.84
N ASN A 596 7.11 -27.88 26.87
CA ASN A 596 7.79 -27.27 28.02
C ASN A 596 9.11 -26.56 27.67
N GLN A 597 9.83 -27.04 26.64
CA GLN A 597 11.13 -26.50 26.25
C GLN A 597 11.02 -25.41 25.18
N SER A 598 10.04 -25.53 24.26
CA SER A 598 9.92 -24.62 23.12
C SER A 598 8.96 -23.45 23.36
N GLU A 599 8.05 -23.53 24.33
CA GLU A 599 7.02 -22.53 24.57
C GLU A 599 7.58 -21.12 24.83
N LYS A 600 8.66 -21.00 25.62
CA LYS A 600 9.32 -19.71 25.89
C LYS A 600 9.86 -19.06 24.62
N LEU A 601 10.42 -19.87 23.71
CA LEU A 601 10.97 -19.41 22.44
C LEU A 601 9.85 -19.04 21.46
N ILE A 602 8.78 -19.83 21.39
CA ILE A 602 7.62 -19.57 20.53
C ILE A 602 6.92 -18.28 20.96
N GLN A 603 6.65 -18.11 22.26
CA GLN A 603 6.04 -16.88 22.77
C GLN A 603 6.89 -15.64 22.48
N LEU A 604 8.23 -15.74 22.67
CA LEU A 604 9.14 -14.65 22.33
C LEU A 604 9.02 -14.25 20.86
N ALA A 605 8.96 -15.23 19.96
CA ALA A 605 8.81 -14.98 18.53
C ALA A 605 7.44 -14.35 18.18
N LEU A 606 6.36 -14.79 18.83
CA LEU A 606 5.02 -14.23 18.65
C LEU A 606 4.88 -12.78 19.18
N HIS A 607 5.77 -12.34 20.08
CA HIS A 607 5.82 -10.95 20.55
C HIS A 607 6.83 -10.08 19.79
N ALA A 608 7.69 -10.66 18.96
CA ALA A 608 8.73 -9.93 18.25
C ALA A 608 8.15 -9.14 17.06
N SER A 609 8.50 -7.85 16.95
CA SER A 609 8.04 -7.02 15.83
C SER A 609 8.91 -7.14 14.57
N LYS A 610 10.16 -7.58 14.73
CA LYS A 610 11.18 -7.75 13.68
C LYS A 610 11.98 -9.03 13.91
N PRO A 611 12.62 -9.56 12.85
CA PRO A 611 13.58 -10.65 13.02
C PRO A 611 14.70 -10.26 13.99
N PHE A 612 15.25 -11.24 14.72
CA PHE A 612 16.36 -10.99 15.63
C PHE A 612 17.28 -12.20 15.77
N ARG A 613 18.56 -11.93 16.06
CA ARG A 613 19.64 -12.92 16.12
C ARG A 613 20.03 -13.23 17.56
N VAL A 614 20.19 -14.52 17.85
CA VAL A 614 20.79 -15.05 19.08
C VAL A 614 22.14 -15.64 18.73
N ARG A 615 23.23 -15.08 19.30
CA ARG A 615 24.60 -15.52 19.00
C ARG A 615 24.90 -16.92 19.55
N ASP A 616 24.45 -17.22 20.76
CA ASP A 616 24.65 -18.54 21.38
C ASP A 616 23.38 -18.94 22.17
N CYS A 617 22.60 -19.87 21.62
CA CYS A 617 21.36 -20.35 22.22
C CYS A 617 21.55 -20.87 23.64
N ARG A 618 22.73 -21.41 23.96
CA ARG A 618 23.04 -21.99 25.28
C ARG A 618 23.22 -20.93 26.37
N LYS A 619 23.48 -19.68 25.98
CA LYS A 619 23.70 -18.55 26.90
C LYS A 619 22.48 -17.65 27.05
N TYR A 620 21.47 -17.84 26.23
CA TYR A 620 20.29 -17.00 26.20
C TYR A 620 19.16 -17.71 26.95
N ASP A 621 18.68 -17.12 28.05
CA ASP A 621 17.76 -17.77 28.99
C ASP A 621 16.51 -18.38 28.35
N LYS A 622 16.01 -17.79 27.26
CA LYS A 622 14.82 -18.28 26.55
C LYS A 622 15.07 -19.47 25.63
N THR A 623 16.33 -19.82 25.39
CA THR A 623 16.76 -20.93 24.53
C THR A 623 17.79 -21.86 25.20
N ALA A 624 18.16 -21.59 26.45
CA ALA A 624 19.20 -22.34 27.18
C ALA A 624 18.78 -23.78 27.48
N GLU A 625 17.47 -24.03 27.54
CA GLU A 625 16.87 -25.35 27.77
C GLU A 625 16.85 -26.23 26.49
N LEU A 626 17.17 -25.66 25.32
CA LEU A 626 17.16 -26.41 24.06
C LEU A 626 18.37 -27.33 23.94
N SER A 627 18.12 -28.58 23.55
CA SER A 627 19.17 -29.57 23.28
C SER A 627 19.66 -29.44 21.83
N LEU A 628 20.96 -29.14 21.64
CA LEU A 628 21.57 -28.96 20.32
C LEU A 628 22.37 -30.20 19.89
N ASP A 629 22.17 -30.69 18.67
CA ASP A 629 22.92 -31.85 18.13
C ASP A 629 24.42 -31.56 17.94
N ASN A 630 24.79 -30.32 17.61
CA ASN A 630 26.17 -29.96 17.28
C ASN A 630 26.51 -28.55 17.79
N PRO A 631 27.73 -28.30 18.32
CA PRO A 631 28.19 -26.97 18.74
C PRO A 631 28.07 -25.86 17.68
N SER A 632 28.06 -26.21 16.40
CA SER A 632 27.89 -25.29 15.29
C SER A 632 26.44 -24.83 15.06
N MET A 633 25.46 -25.40 15.77
CA MET A 633 24.05 -24.96 15.76
C MET A 633 23.71 -23.95 16.87
N ARG A 634 24.73 -23.38 17.50
CA ARG A 634 24.56 -22.43 18.60
C ARG A 634 23.99 -21.07 18.18
N SER A 635 24.10 -20.68 16.92
CA SER A 635 23.51 -19.42 16.45
C SER A 635 22.07 -19.64 16.02
N LEU A 636 21.19 -18.70 16.33
CA LEU A 636 19.78 -18.72 15.93
C LEU A 636 19.38 -17.38 15.31
N LEU A 637 18.56 -17.43 14.27
CA LEU A 637 17.84 -16.28 13.73
C LEU A 637 16.33 -16.58 13.81
N VAL A 638 15.61 -15.74 14.54
CA VAL A 638 14.16 -15.85 14.75
C VAL A 638 13.47 -14.86 13.82
N ILE A 639 12.47 -15.32 13.08
CA ILE A 639 11.82 -14.57 12.01
C ILE A 639 10.31 -14.62 12.24
N PRO A 640 9.69 -13.59 12.83
CA PRO A 640 8.24 -13.57 13.06
C PRO A 640 7.48 -13.43 11.74
N ILE A 641 6.43 -14.24 11.54
CA ILE A 641 5.51 -14.15 10.41
C ILE A 641 4.29 -13.36 10.86
N ARG A 642 4.01 -12.24 10.20
CA ARG A 642 2.98 -11.27 10.64
C ARG A 642 1.89 -11.10 9.60
N TRP A 643 0.66 -11.44 9.97
CA TRP A 643 -0.55 -11.21 9.17
C TRP A 643 -1.36 -10.07 9.79
N HIS A 644 -1.59 -8.97 9.04
CA HIS A 644 -2.36 -7.79 9.49
C HIS A 644 -1.99 -7.31 10.91
N HIS A 645 -0.68 -7.21 11.18
CA HIS A 645 -0.06 -6.81 12.46
C HIS A 645 -0.08 -7.83 13.60
N VAL A 646 -0.71 -8.99 13.42
CA VAL A 646 -0.68 -10.10 14.38
C VAL A 646 0.38 -11.11 13.97
N ASN A 647 1.21 -11.56 14.91
CA ASN A 647 2.16 -12.62 14.63
C ASN A 647 1.40 -13.94 14.61
N ILE A 648 1.37 -14.59 13.45
CA ILE A 648 0.71 -15.88 13.24
C ILE A 648 1.68 -17.05 13.36
N GLY A 649 2.96 -16.78 13.64
CA GLY A 649 3.98 -17.81 13.71
C GLY A 649 5.38 -17.25 13.57
N ALA A 650 6.36 -18.15 13.44
CA ALA A 650 7.75 -17.78 13.21
C ALA A 650 8.56 -18.89 12.53
N VAL A 651 9.60 -18.46 11.82
CA VAL A 651 10.69 -19.31 11.33
C VAL A 651 11.88 -19.19 12.28
N PHE A 652 12.47 -20.32 12.63
CA PHE A 652 13.65 -20.45 13.48
C PHE A 652 14.77 -21.08 12.68
N ALA A 653 15.79 -20.30 12.32
CA ALA A 653 16.95 -20.78 11.58
C ALA A 653 18.14 -20.99 12.52
N PHE A 654 18.61 -22.24 12.62
CA PHE A 654 19.69 -22.66 13.51
C PHE A 654 20.97 -22.99 12.74
N GLY A 655 22.09 -22.49 13.28
CA GLY A 655 23.45 -22.71 12.78
C GLY A 655 23.67 -22.12 11.40
N LYS A 656 24.56 -21.14 11.27
CA LYS A 656 24.99 -20.66 9.95
C LYS A 656 25.92 -21.70 9.29
N GLN A 657 25.78 -21.95 7.99
CA GLN A 657 26.70 -22.78 7.21
C GLN A 657 27.98 -21.98 6.93
N HIS A 658 29.14 -22.63 7.06
CA HIS A 658 30.49 -22.04 6.85
C HIS A 658 30.88 -20.86 7.77
N GLU A 659 29.94 -20.33 8.56
CA GLU A 659 30.14 -19.24 9.51
C GLU A 659 29.60 -19.61 10.90
N VAL A 660 29.94 -18.82 11.92
CA VAL A 660 29.57 -19.09 13.31
C VAL A 660 28.25 -18.43 13.71
N PHE A 661 27.90 -17.28 13.13
CA PHE A 661 26.72 -16.49 13.53
C PHE A 661 26.03 -15.89 12.31
N PHE A 662 24.71 -15.73 12.37
CA PHE A 662 23.95 -14.96 11.38
C PHE A 662 24.34 -13.48 11.43
N THR A 663 24.40 -12.83 10.27
CA THR A 663 24.80 -11.42 10.07
C THR A 663 23.59 -10.47 10.05
N GLU A 664 23.82 -9.16 10.04
CA GLU A 664 22.75 -8.15 9.85
C GLU A 664 22.13 -8.24 8.43
N ASN A 665 22.95 -8.61 7.44
CA ASN A 665 22.46 -8.91 6.08
C ASN A 665 21.48 -10.09 6.09
N ASP A 666 21.73 -11.12 6.90
CA ASP A 666 20.79 -12.25 7.04
C ASP A 666 19.48 -11.83 7.73
N GLU A 667 19.54 -10.91 8.69
CA GLU A 667 18.35 -10.33 9.34
C GLU A 667 17.50 -9.52 8.32
N SER A 668 18.15 -8.80 7.41
CA SER A 668 17.48 -8.07 6.32
C SER A 668 16.82 -9.01 5.30
N LEU A 669 17.49 -10.11 4.93
CA LEU A 669 16.87 -11.16 4.09
C LEU A 669 15.70 -11.83 4.80
N ALA A 670 15.83 -12.08 6.11
CA ALA A 670 14.78 -12.66 6.92
C ALA A 670 13.52 -11.79 6.98
N GLU A 671 13.65 -10.46 7.01
CA GLU A 671 12.50 -9.55 6.97
C GLU A 671 11.72 -9.71 5.65
N LEU A 672 12.41 -9.76 4.50
CA LEU A 672 11.76 -10.01 3.22
C LEU A 672 11.12 -11.40 3.17
N LEU A 673 11.81 -12.42 3.68
CA LEU A 673 11.29 -13.78 3.76
C LEU A 673 10.01 -13.85 4.60
N ALA A 674 9.96 -13.14 5.73
CA ALA A 674 8.78 -13.07 6.59
C ALA A 674 7.56 -12.51 5.85
N ILE A 675 7.77 -11.46 5.04
CA ILE A 675 6.71 -10.84 4.23
C ILE A 675 6.20 -11.83 3.18
N GLN A 676 7.11 -12.49 2.45
CA GLN A 676 6.75 -13.49 1.42
C GLN A 676 6.03 -14.69 2.04
N ALA A 677 6.54 -15.22 3.16
CA ALA A 677 5.91 -16.30 3.89
C ALA A 677 4.51 -15.92 4.37
N SER A 678 4.33 -14.71 4.95
CA SER A 678 3.01 -14.25 5.38
C SER A 678 2.01 -14.20 4.23
N GLY A 679 2.40 -13.65 3.07
CA GLY A 679 1.53 -13.59 1.91
C GLY A 679 1.19 -14.97 1.35
N ALA A 680 2.16 -15.90 1.35
CA ALA A 680 1.95 -17.27 0.91
C ALA A 680 0.99 -18.04 1.84
N PHE A 681 1.15 -17.89 3.17
CA PHE A 681 0.23 -18.48 4.14
C PHE A 681 -1.17 -17.89 4.05
N GLU A 682 -1.29 -16.58 3.89
CA GLU A 682 -2.58 -15.91 3.67
C GLU A 682 -3.27 -16.45 2.41
N SER A 683 -2.55 -16.55 1.29
CA SER A 683 -3.10 -17.08 0.04
C SER A 683 -3.54 -18.53 0.18
N ALA A 684 -2.70 -19.39 0.74
CA ALA A 684 -3.01 -20.81 0.92
C ALA A 684 -4.21 -21.01 1.88
N TRP A 685 -4.27 -20.24 2.97
CA TRP A 685 -5.39 -20.27 3.91
C TRP A 685 -6.69 -19.82 3.25
N LEU A 686 -6.68 -18.68 2.54
CA LEU A 686 -7.86 -18.17 1.83
C LEU A 686 -8.36 -19.15 0.76
N GLN A 687 -7.45 -19.81 0.04
CA GLN A 687 -7.83 -20.84 -0.92
C GLN A 687 -8.45 -22.06 -0.23
N GLN A 688 -7.91 -22.50 0.89
CA GLN A 688 -8.48 -23.61 1.67
C GLN A 688 -9.87 -23.25 2.19
N GLU A 689 -10.05 -22.06 2.77
CA GLU A 689 -11.32 -21.57 3.28
C GLU A 689 -12.36 -21.42 2.16
N LEU A 690 -11.96 -20.87 1.01
CA LEU A 690 -12.83 -20.75 -0.16
C LEU A 690 -13.26 -22.13 -0.68
N ARG A 691 -12.32 -23.10 -0.79
CA ARG A 691 -12.64 -24.48 -1.21
C ARG A 691 -13.59 -25.15 -0.21
N ALA A 692 -13.37 -24.96 1.08
CA ALA A 692 -14.26 -25.48 2.13
C ALA A 692 -15.66 -24.86 1.99
N SER A 693 -15.76 -23.54 1.86
CA SER A 693 -17.02 -22.81 1.69
C SER A 693 -17.79 -23.21 0.42
N VAL A 694 -17.10 -23.35 -0.73
CA VAL A 694 -17.70 -23.84 -1.97
C VAL A 694 -18.20 -25.28 -1.83
N ARG A 695 -17.42 -26.15 -1.16
CA ARG A 695 -17.81 -27.54 -0.90
C ARG A 695 -19.07 -27.60 -0.03
N ILE A 696 -19.11 -26.86 1.07
CA ILE A 696 -20.27 -26.80 1.97
C ILE A 696 -21.49 -26.25 1.21
N THR A 697 -21.34 -25.14 0.49
CA THR A 697 -22.43 -24.54 -0.28
C THR A 697 -22.99 -25.49 -1.35
N SER A 698 -22.12 -26.23 -2.05
CA SER A 698 -22.55 -27.25 -3.02
C SER A 698 -23.29 -28.41 -2.35
N LEU A 699 -22.88 -28.82 -1.14
CA LEU A 699 -23.58 -29.86 -0.39
C LEU A 699 -24.98 -29.38 0.03
N LEU A 700 -25.08 -28.16 0.59
CA LEU A 700 -26.34 -27.55 0.99
C LEU A 700 -27.31 -27.37 -0.19
N TYR A 701 -26.81 -26.92 -1.34
CA TYR A 701 -27.62 -26.77 -2.54
C TYR A 701 -28.17 -28.12 -3.05
N ARG A 702 -27.33 -29.16 -3.09
CA ARG A 702 -27.79 -30.51 -3.48
C ARG A 702 -28.84 -31.04 -2.50
N LEU A 703 -28.60 -30.90 -1.20
CA LEU A 703 -29.54 -31.31 -0.16
C LEU A 703 -30.89 -30.59 -0.32
N SER A 704 -30.88 -29.27 -0.53
CA SER A 704 -32.11 -28.50 -0.75
C SER A 704 -32.92 -29.02 -1.95
N ASN A 705 -32.25 -29.32 -3.07
CA ASN A 705 -32.92 -29.88 -4.24
C ASN A 705 -33.47 -31.29 -3.99
N GLN A 706 -32.74 -32.14 -3.27
CA GLN A 706 -33.21 -33.49 -2.92
C GLN A 706 -34.47 -33.43 -2.04
N ILE A 707 -34.48 -32.58 -1.00
CA ILE A 707 -35.64 -32.38 -0.12
C ILE A 707 -36.88 -31.89 -0.90
N ILE A 708 -36.70 -30.99 -1.88
CA ILE A 708 -37.80 -30.47 -2.70
C ILE A 708 -38.37 -31.56 -3.64
N GLN A 709 -37.53 -32.48 -4.10
CA GLN A 709 -37.93 -33.57 -5.00
C GLN A 709 -38.48 -34.79 -4.28
N ALA A 710 -38.26 -34.91 -2.96
CA ALA A 710 -38.75 -36.03 -2.16
C ALA A 710 -40.28 -36.15 -2.25
N GLU A 711 -40.78 -37.35 -2.51
CA GLU A 711 -42.22 -37.62 -2.60
C GLU A 711 -42.85 -37.76 -1.20
N ASN A 712 -42.06 -38.15 -0.20
CA ASN A 712 -42.46 -38.30 1.20
C ASN A 712 -41.47 -37.55 2.14
N ILE A 713 -41.90 -37.28 3.37
CA ILE A 713 -41.09 -36.56 4.38
C ILE A 713 -39.98 -37.46 4.95
N GLU A 714 -40.15 -38.78 4.91
CA GLU A 714 -39.21 -39.75 5.47
C GLU A 714 -37.92 -39.85 4.64
N ASP A 715 -38.03 -39.83 3.30
CA ASP A 715 -36.90 -39.78 2.37
C ASP A 715 -36.12 -38.48 2.54
N ALA A 716 -36.82 -37.35 2.71
CA ALA A 716 -36.20 -36.06 3.00
C ALA A 716 -35.46 -36.08 4.35
N ALA A 717 -36.06 -36.66 5.39
CA ALA A 717 -35.43 -36.83 6.69
C ALA A 717 -34.16 -37.70 6.59
N SER A 718 -34.22 -38.78 5.82
CA SER A 718 -33.08 -39.67 5.56
C SER A 718 -31.94 -38.95 4.85
N ASP A 719 -32.22 -38.17 3.80
CA ASP A 719 -31.22 -37.37 3.08
C ASP A 719 -30.55 -36.32 3.98
N ILE A 720 -31.33 -35.66 4.85
CA ILE A 720 -30.81 -34.70 5.84
C ILE A 720 -29.90 -35.41 6.84
N ALA A 721 -30.35 -36.52 7.43
CA ALA A 721 -29.56 -37.29 8.39
C ALA A 721 -28.27 -37.82 7.77
N GLN A 722 -28.31 -38.33 6.54
CA GLN A 722 -27.14 -38.87 5.85
C GLN A 722 -26.13 -37.79 5.49
N THR A 723 -26.61 -36.60 5.09
CA THR A 723 -25.75 -35.46 4.80
C THR A 723 -25.09 -34.95 6.09
N ALA A 724 -25.84 -34.84 7.19
CA ALA A 724 -25.31 -34.45 8.49
C ALA A 724 -24.28 -35.46 9.04
N HIS A 725 -24.54 -36.76 8.90
CA HIS A 725 -23.62 -37.82 9.28
C HIS A 725 -22.29 -37.73 8.52
N ARG A 726 -22.33 -37.51 7.20
CA ARG A 726 -21.13 -37.36 6.36
C ARG A 726 -20.36 -36.07 6.65
N LEU A 727 -21.07 -34.96 6.93
CA LEU A 727 -20.46 -33.66 7.21
C LEU A 727 -19.72 -33.69 8.56
N GLY A 728 -20.38 -34.20 9.60
CA GLY A 728 -19.80 -34.28 10.95
C GLY A 728 -18.83 -35.43 11.17
N LYS A 729 -18.76 -36.41 10.26
CA LYS A 729 -18.05 -37.70 10.46
C LYS A 729 -18.42 -38.35 11.79
N ASN A 730 -19.70 -38.29 12.12
CA ASN A 730 -20.23 -38.71 13.40
C ASN A 730 -20.27 -40.24 13.49
N LEU A 731 -20.19 -40.78 14.71
CA LEU A 731 -20.44 -42.19 14.99
C LEU A 731 -21.90 -42.53 14.75
N ALA A 732 -22.81 -41.67 15.23
CA ALA A 732 -24.24 -41.83 15.03
C ALA A 732 -24.88 -40.48 14.69
N THR A 733 -25.94 -40.49 13.90
CA THR A 733 -26.76 -39.31 13.63
C THR A 733 -28.21 -39.74 13.52
N GLY A 734 -29.12 -39.02 14.18
CA GLY A 734 -30.54 -39.28 14.08
C GLY A 734 -31.36 -38.01 13.96
N ILE A 735 -32.49 -38.10 13.28
CA ILE A 735 -33.42 -37.01 13.03
C ILE A 735 -34.83 -37.45 13.42
N ILE A 736 -35.57 -36.54 14.07
CA ILE A 736 -37.00 -36.70 14.33
C ILE A 736 -37.71 -35.46 13.81
N LEU A 737 -38.78 -35.65 13.04
CA LEU A 737 -39.65 -34.59 12.54
C LEU A 737 -41.07 -34.72 13.12
N TYR A 738 -41.74 -33.59 13.40
CA TYR A 738 -43.08 -33.52 14.00
C TYR A 738 -44.11 -32.80 13.11
N TYR A 739 -45.37 -33.28 13.15
CA TYR A 739 -46.55 -32.58 12.64
C TYR A 739 -46.86 -31.35 13.51
N PRO A 740 -47.65 -30.36 13.03
CA PRO A 740 -48.06 -29.21 13.84
C PRO A 740 -48.80 -29.62 15.12
N GLU A 741 -49.36 -30.84 15.15
CA GLU A 741 -50.09 -31.44 16.28
C GLU A 741 -49.20 -32.29 17.21
N ASN A 742 -47.87 -32.18 17.07
CA ASN A 742 -46.87 -32.88 17.90
C ASN A 742 -46.77 -34.41 17.70
N GLU A 743 -47.36 -34.96 16.63
CA GLU A 743 -47.15 -36.35 16.20
C GLU A 743 -45.85 -36.50 15.40
N ILE A 744 -45.13 -37.62 15.55
CA ILE A 744 -43.89 -37.91 14.81
C ILE A 744 -44.24 -38.26 13.35
N ILE A 745 -43.65 -37.54 12.38
CA ILE A 745 -43.85 -37.76 10.94
C ILE A 745 -42.79 -38.68 10.36
N ALA A 746 -41.55 -38.53 10.83
CA ALA A 746 -40.41 -39.29 10.34
C ALA A 746 -39.37 -39.41 11.46
N GLU A 747 -38.80 -40.60 11.59
CA GLU A 747 -37.68 -40.89 12.46
C GLU A 747 -36.63 -41.69 11.68
N VAL A 748 -35.39 -41.21 11.68
CA VAL A 748 -34.29 -41.88 10.97
C VAL A 748 -33.04 -41.86 11.84
N ARG A 749 -32.32 -42.98 11.90
CA ARG A 749 -31.00 -43.08 12.55
C ARG A 749 -29.97 -43.72 11.62
N ILE A 750 -28.73 -43.23 11.70
CA ILE A 750 -27.57 -43.69 10.91
C ILE A 750 -26.41 -43.96 11.87
N ASP A 751 -25.93 -45.21 11.94
CA ASP A 751 -24.80 -45.64 12.81
C ASP A 751 -23.56 -46.11 12.01
N GLU A 752 -23.74 -46.54 10.74
CA GLU A 752 -22.64 -47.00 9.84
C GLU A 752 -22.87 -46.55 8.38
N GLY A 753 -23.54 -45.41 8.17
CA GLY A 753 -23.90 -44.90 6.85
C GLY A 753 -25.18 -45.49 6.22
N GLU A 754 -25.75 -46.54 6.82
CA GLU A 754 -27.06 -47.10 6.47
C GLU A 754 -28.19 -46.55 7.38
N PRO A 755 -29.32 -46.10 6.81
CA PRO A 755 -30.48 -45.63 7.57
C PRO A 755 -31.28 -46.78 8.18
N LYS A 756 -31.74 -46.59 9.43
CA LYS A 756 -32.66 -47.48 10.16
C LYS A 756 -33.92 -46.70 10.57
N SER A 757 -35.10 -47.23 10.26
CA SER A 757 -36.42 -46.60 10.54
C SER A 757 -36.95 -46.78 11.96
N GLU A 758 -36.42 -47.71 12.77
CA GLU A 758 -36.86 -47.90 14.16
C GLU A 758 -35.63 -47.92 15.08
N ALA A 759 -35.36 -46.81 15.78
CA ALA A 759 -34.23 -46.75 16.67
C ALA A 759 -34.42 -45.83 17.89
N ASN A 760 -33.82 -46.23 19.00
CA ASN A 760 -33.87 -45.54 20.27
C ASN A 760 -33.23 -44.14 20.16
N HIS A 761 -34.04 -43.09 20.23
CA HIS A 761 -33.62 -41.69 20.16
C HIS A 761 -33.56 -41.05 21.57
N PRO A 762 -32.65 -40.08 21.82
CA PRO A 762 -32.54 -39.39 23.09
C PRO A 762 -33.64 -38.33 23.26
N MET A 763 -34.89 -38.79 23.49
CA MET A 763 -36.09 -37.96 23.45
C MET A 763 -36.09 -36.78 24.42
N GLU A 764 -35.47 -36.93 25.60
CA GLU A 764 -35.38 -35.85 26.60
C GLU A 764 -34.49 -34.71 26.11
N LEU A 765 -33.34 -35.04 25.50
CA LEU A 765 -32.43 -34.07 24.89
C LEU A 765 -33.06 -33.37 23.70
N ILE A 766 -33.80 -34.11 22.87
CA ILE A 766 -34.53 -33.58 21.71
C ILE A 766 -35.57 -32.55 22.16
N ARG A 767 -36.40 -32.88 23.15
CA ARG A 767 -37.40 -31.95 23.70
C ARG A 767 -36.74 -30.70 24.27
N ASN A 768 -35.70 -30.85 25.08
CA ASN A 768 -34.97 -29.70 25.64
C ASN A 768 -34.38 -28.80 24.55
N ALA A 769 -33.83 -29.37 23.47
CA ALA A 769 -33.28 -28.60 22.36
C ALA A 769 -34.36 -27.86 21.57
N MET A 770 -35.52 -28.49 21.35
CA MET A 770 -36.66 -27.83 20.71
C MET A 770 -37.27 -26.72 21.58
N ASP A 771 -37.45 -26.95 22.88
CA ASP A 771 -38.04 -25.98 23.80
C ASP A 771 -37.12 -24.77 24.03
N SER A 772 -35.81 -25.00 24.11
CA SER A 772 -34.81 -23.92 24.25
C SER A 772 -34.57 -23.18 22.93
N GLY A 773 -34.83 -23.82 21.79
CA GLY A 773 -34.46 -23.32 20.47
C GLY A 773 -32.95 -23.20 20.26
N GLN A 774 -32.13 -23.81 21.12
CA GLN A 774 -30.67 -23.71 21.10
C GLN A 774 -30.02 -25.08 20.91
N LEU A 775 -28.78 -25.07 20.41
CA LEU A 775 -27.93 -26.26 20.36
C LEU A 775 -27.59 -26.71 21.79
N ILE A 776 -27.79 -27.99 22.07
CA ILE A 776 -27.44 -28.60 23.35
C ILE A 776 -26.36 -29.65 23.11
N SER A 777 -25.24 -29.54 23.82
CA SER A 777 -24.17 -30.52 23.80
C SER A 777 -23.96 -31.13 25.18
N TYR A 778 -23.74 -32.44 25.22
CA TYR A 778 -23.53 -33.21 26.44
C TYR A 778 -22.54 -34.35 26.17
N PHE A 779 -21.63 -34.60 27.11
CA PHE A 779 -20.69 -35.71 27.01
C PHE A 779 -21.31 -37.03 27.48
N THR A 780 -21.46 -37.97 26.55
CA THR A 780 -21.81 -39.37 26.80
C THR A 780 -20.54 -40.19 27.02
N GLY A 781 -20.06 -40.34 28.26
CA GLY A 781 -18.83 -41.08 28.58
C GLY A 781 -17.56 -40.22 28.48
N GLU A 782 -16.37 -40.85 28.39
CA GLU A 782 -15.07 -40.11 28.46
C GLU A 782 -14.70 -39.35 27.17
N PHE A 783 -15.24 -39.72 25.99
CA PHE A 783 -14.77 -39.14 24.70
C PHE A 783 -15.86 -38.91 23.64
N ILE A 784 -17.14 -39.15 23.95
CA ILE A 784 -18.23 -38.97 22.97
C ILE A 784 -19.02 -37.72 23.32
N LEU A 785 -18.97 -36.72 22.44
CA LEU A 785 -19.78 -35.53 22.51
C LEU A 785 -21.07 -35.76 21.74
N ARG A 786 -22.21 -35.76 22.46
CA ARG A 786 -23.54 -35.77 21.86
C ARG A 786 -24.05 -34.35 21.70
N THR A 787 -24.40 -33.98 20.48
CA THR A 787 -24.94 -32.66 20.15
C THR A 787 -26.34 -32.79 19.55
N CYS A 788 -27.27 -31.96 19.99
CA CYS A 788 -28.65 -31.91 19.51
C CYS A 788 -28.98 -30.49 19.03
N LEU A 789 -29.54 -30.38 17.81
CA LEU A 789 -29.95 -29.14 17.17
C LEU A 789 -31.43 -29.17 16.79
N PRO A 790 -32.21 -28.14 17.13
CA PRO A 790 -33.58 -28.02 16.66
C PRO A 790 -33.62 -27.65 15.17
N ILE A 791 -34.49 -28.30 14.41
CA ILE A 791 -34.81 -27.98 13.02
C ILE A 791 -36.00 -27.03 13.06
N GLN A 792 -35.75 -25.73 12.96
CA GLN A 792 -36.79 -24.72 13.12
C GLN A 792 -36.58 -23.51 12.21
N THR A 793 -37.66 -22.87 11.82
CA THR A 793 -37.69 -21.54 11.23
C THR A 793 -38.15 -20.53 12.28
N PRO A 794 -38.05 -19.20 12.04
CA PRO A 794 -38.59 -18.20 12.97
C PRO A 794 -40.09 -18.35 13.27
N ILE A 795 -40.81 -19.12 12.46
CA ILE A 795 -42.26 -19.26 12.50
C ILE A 795 -42.65 -20.59 13.15
N ARG A 796 -41.85 -21.66 12.98
CA ARG A 796 -42.23 -23.01 13.37
C ARG A 796 -41.03 -23.92 13.65
N SER A 797 -41.17 -24.80 14.65
CA SER A 797 -40.26 -25.94 14.86
C SER A 797 -40.78 -27.18 14.12
N TYR A 798 -39.90 -27.85 13.39
CA TYR A 798 -40.19 -29.04 12.58
C TYR A 798 -39.65 -30.31 13.22
N GLY A 799 -38.73 -30.22 14.18
CA GLY A 799 -38.04 -31.39 14.70
C GLY A 799 -36.69 -31.10 15.32
N ALA A 800 -35.87 -32.14 15.49
CA ALA A 800 -34.48 -32.01 15.90
C ALA A 800 -33.61 -33.06 15.21
N ILE A 801 -32.34 -32.71 15.04
CA ILE A 801 -31.27 -33.64 14.67
C ILE A 801 -30.30 -33.78 15.84
N TRP A 802 -29.86 -34.99 16.13
CA TRP A 802 -28.82 -35.27 17.12
C TRP A 802 -27.71 -36.10 16.51
N MET A 803 -26.52 -35.99 17.10
CA MET A 803 -25.32 -36.64 16.60
C MET A 803 -24.33 -36.94 17.71
N ASP A 804 -23.59 -38.03 17.54
CA ASP A 804 -22.52 -38.48 18.42
C ASP A 804 -21.18 -38.34 17.69
N ALA A 805 -20.31 -37.46 18.17
CA ALA A 805 -18.96 -37.26 17.64
C ALA A 805 -17.91 -37.68 18.67
N ILE A 806 -16.74 -38.13 18.21
CA ILE A 806 -15.57 -38.31 19.08
C ILE A 806 -14.94 -36.93 19.30
N ASP A 807 -14.79 -36.52 20.54
CA ASP A 807 -14.13 -35.26 20.90
C ASP A 807 -12.61 -35.41 20.75
N ASP A 808 -12.11 -35.21 19.52
CA ASP A 808 -10.68 -35.13 19.24
C ASP A 808 -10.20 -33.69 19.47
N PRO A 809 -9.38 -33.42 20.50
CA PRO A 809 -8.88 -32.06 20.78
C PRO A 809 -8.06 -31.47 19.62
N ASN A 810 -7.58 -32.28 18.67
CA ASN A 810 -6.86 -31.82 17.48
C ASN A 810 -7.78 -31.51 16.28
N LYS A 811 -9.07 -31.88 16.33
CA LYS A 811 -10.06 -31.64 15.27
C LYS A 811 -11.44 -31.34 15.86
N PRO A 812 -11.65 -30.15 16.46
CA PRO A 812 -12.96 -29.76 16.93
C PRO A 812 -13.94 -29.70 15.74
N THR A 813 -15.07 -30.40 15.85
CA THR A 813 -16.16 -30.33 14.87
C THR A 813 -16.75 -28.93 14.91
N ASN A 814 -16.70 -28.19 13.79
CA ASN A 814 -17.22 -26.82 13.71
C ASN A 814 -18.77 -26.83 13.85
N PRO A 815 -19.34 -26.36 14.97
CA PRO A 815 -20.78 -26.44 15.21
C PRO A 815 -21.59 -25.61 14.21
N LYS A 816 -20.95 -24.58 13.63
CA LYS A 816 -21.56 -23.63 12.71
C LYS A 816 -21.96 -24.28 11.39
N GLU A 817 -21.14 -25.15 10.82
CA GLU A 817 -21.42 -25.81 9.53
C GLU A 817 -22.65 -26.71 9.62
N ILE A 818 -22.78 -27.40 10.75
CA ILE A 818 -23.90 -28.28 11.05
C ILE A 818 -25.17 -27.45 11.30
N GLN A 819 -25.05 -26.33 12.00
CA GLN A 819 -26.17 -25.43 12.22
C GLN A 819 -26.67 -24.78 10.90
N ASP A 820 -25.77 -24.40 10.00
CA ASP A 820 -26.12 -23.89 8.67
C ASP A 820 -26.87 -24.96 7.85
N LEU A 821 -26.44 -26.23 7.94
CA LEU A 821 -27.15 -27.35 7.32
C LEU A 821 -28.56 -27.53 7.87
N VAL A 822 -28.71 -27.52 9.19
CA VAL A 822 -30.00 -27.66 9.87
C VAL A 822 -30.97 -26.53 9.50
N ASN A 823 -30.47 -25.29 9.43
CA ASN A 823 -31.26 -24.14 9.02
C ASN A 823 -31.74 -24.26 7.56
N GLN A 824 -30.87 -24.70 6.64
CA GLN A 824 -31.28 -24.93 5.25
C GLN A 824 -32.27 -26.08 5.12
N ALA A 825 -32.09 -27.16 5.87
CA ALA A 825 -33.02 -28.27 5.93
C ALA A 825 -34.40 -27.81 6.43
N ALA A 826 -34.46 -26.96 7.46
CA ALA A 826 -35.71 -26.41 7.99
C ALA A 826 -36.47 -25.59 6.92
N ILE A 827 -35.78 -24.72 6.18
CA ILE A 827 -36.38 -23.91 5.10
C ILE A 827 -36.87 -24.81 3.96
N ALA A 828 -36.09 -25.84 3.58
CA ALA A 828 -36.48 -26.76 2.52
C ALA A 828 -37.70 -27.62 2.92
N LEU A 829 -37.74 -28.10 4.17
CA LEU A 829 -38.87 -28.84 4.74
C LEU A 829 -40.14 -27.98 4.81
N GLU A 830 -40.02 -26.71 5.20
CA GLU A 830 -41.15 -25.76 5.19
C GLU A 830 -41.78 -25.67 3.80
N ARG A 831 -40.95 -25.47 2.77
CA ARG A 831 -41.41 -25.38 1.38
C ARG A 831 -42.06 -26.67 0.90
N SER A 832 -41.46 -27.82 1.22
CA SER A 832 -42.02 -29.13 0.85
C SER A 832 -43.39 -29.35 1.50
N LEU A 833 -43.53 -29.04 2.79
CA LEU A 833 -44.79 -29.18 3.51
C LEU A 833 -45.88 -28.26 2.95
N LEU A 834 -45.56 -26.99 2.66
CA LEU A 834 -46.49 -26.04 2.04
C LEU A 834 -46.96 -26.49 0.65
N LEU A 835 -46.08 -27.11 -0.14
CA LEU A 835 -46.44 -27.66 -1.45
C LEU A 835 -47.41 -28.84 -1.32
N VAL A 836 -47.20 -29.74 -0.36
CA VAL A 836 -48.10 -30.85 -0.08
C VAL A 836 -49.48 -30.34 0.35
N GLU A 837 -49.53 -29.36 1.24
CA GLU A 837 -50.77 -28.74 1.70
C GLU A 837 -51.54 -28.04 0.56
N SER A 838 -50.85 -27.25 -0.26
CA SER A 838 -51.43 -26.60 -1.43
C SER A 838 -52.02 -27.59 -2.43
N ARG A 839 -51.33 -28.71 -2.69
CA ARG A 839 -51.83 -29.79 -3.55
C ARG A 839 -53.09 -30.44 -2.99
N ARG A 840 -53.16 -30.63 -1.66
CA ARG A 840 -54.35 -31.18 -0.98
C ARG A 840 -55.55 -30.25 -1.14
N GLN A 841 -55.36 -28.96 -0.86
CA GLN A 841 -56.40 -27.94 -1.01
C GLN A 841 -56.92 -27.85 -2.46
N ALA A 842 -56.03 -27.92 -3.45
CA ALA A 842 -56.42 -27.92 -4.86
C ALA A 842 -57.33 -29.11 -5.22
N LYS A 843 -57.06 -30.31 -4.68
CA LYS A 843 -57.91 -31.50 -4.86
C LYS A 843 -59.27 -31.34 -4.19
N GLU A 844 -59.31 -30.81 -2.97
CA GLU A 844 -60.55 -30.55 -2.23
C GLU A 844 -61.45 -29.54 -2.96
N ILE A 845 -60.86 -28.43 -3.47
CA ILE A 845 -61.59 -27.42 -4.26
C ILE A 845 -62.17 -28.02 -5.53
N LYS A 846 -61.40 -28.84 -6.26
CA LYS A 846 -61.89 -29.49 -7.48
C LYS A 846 -63.10 -30.41 -7.17
N ALA A 847 -62.99 -31.24 -6.15
CA ALA A 847 -64.08 -32.12 -5.75
C ALA A 847 -65.35 -31.35 -5.35
N ALA A 848 -65.19 -30.21 -4.66
CA ALA A 848 -66.32 -29.34 -4.31
C ALA A 848 -66.98 -28.70 -5.55
N TYR A 849 -66.19 -28.30 -6.55
CA TYR A 849 -66.70 -27.74 -7.80
C TYR A 849 -67.50 -28.78 -8.60
N ASP A 850 -66.95 -29.99 -8.76
CA ASP A 850 -67.61 -31.09 -9.49
C ASP A 850 -68.96 -31.46 -8.84
N MET A 851 -69.04 -31.44 -7.49
CA MET A 851 -70.27 -31.68 -6.75
C MET A 851 -71.32 -30.58 -6.95
N LEU A 852 -70.88 -29.32 -7.01
CA LEU A 852 -71.76 -28.18 -7.24
C LEU A 852 -72.41 -28.24 -8.62
N GLU A 853 -71.63 -28.57 -9.66
CA GLU A 853 -72.12 -28.68 -11.04
C GLU A 853 -73.20 -29.77 -11.17
N ALA A 854 -72.95 -30.95 -10.61
CA ALA A 854 -73.92 -32.05 -10.60
C ALA A 854 -75.25 -31.66 -9.91
N THR A 855 -75.17 -30.87 -8.83
CA THR A 855 -76.35 -30.39 -8.09
C THR A 855 -77.19 -29.42 -8.92
N TYR A 856 -76.55 -28.54 -9.71
CA TYR A 856 -77.25 -27.62 -10.60
C TYR A 856 -77.99 -28.34 -11.71
N ASP A 857 -77.35 -29.30 -12.37
CA ASP A 857 -77.98 -30.07 -13.44
C ASP A 857 -79.20 -30.86 -12.93
N GLN A 858 -79.11 -31.46 -11.74
CA GLN A 858 -80.25 -32.14 -11.11
C GLN A 858 -81.41 -31.18 -10.79
N THR A 859 -81.09 -29.94 -10.39
CA THR A 859 -82.10 -28.91 -10.11
C THR A 859 -82.83 -28.49 -11.40
N LEU A 860 -82.10 -28.31 -12.51
CA LEU A 860 -82.69 -27.98 -13.81
C LEU A 860 -83.63 -29.08 -14.32
N ALA A 861 -83.19 -30.34 -14.25
CA ALA A 861 -84.01 -31.48 -14.65
C ALA A 861 -85.32 -31.58 -13.83
N SER A 862 -85.27 -31.22 -12.55
CA SER A 862 -86.44 -31.18 -11.66
C SER A 862 -87.41 -30.05 -12.05
N LEU A 863 -86.89 -28.86 -12.39
CA LEU A 863 -87.70 -27.72 -12.85
C LEU A 863 -88.39 -28.01 -14.20
N SER A 864 -87.67 -28.62 -15.13
CA SER A 864 -88.22 -29.05 -16.44
C SER A 864 -89.33 -30.09 -16.25
N SER A 865 -89.10 -31.11 -15.41
CA SER A 865 -90.14 -32.10 -15.07
C SER A 865 -91.40 -31.48 -14.45
N ALA A 866 -91.23 -30.46 -13.60
CA ALA A 866 -92.38 -29.75 -13.00
C ALA A 866 -93.18 -28.93 -14.02
N LEU A 867 -92.51 -28.36 -15.03
CA LEU A 867 -93.15 -27.68 -16.15
C LEU A 867 -93.95 -28.65 -17.02
N ASP A 868 -93.34 -29.77 -17.40
CA ASP A 868 -93.98 -30.83 -18.19
C ASP A 868 -95.23 -31.37 -17.48
N ALA A 869 -95.22 -31.49 -16.15
CA ALA A 869 -96.39 -31.92 -15.38
C ALA A 869 -97.56 -30.91 -15.39
N ARG A 870 -97.28 -29.61 -15.60
CA ARG A 870 -98.30 -28.55 -15.70
C ARG A 870 -98.89 -28.44 -17.12
N ASP A 871 -98.10 -28.73 -18.14
CA ASP A 871 -98.55 -28.75 -19.53
C ASP A 871 -99.17 -30.12 -19.87
N ARG A 872 -100.49 -30.15 -20.11
CA ARG A 872 -101.22 -31.41 -20.37
C ARG A 872 -100.81 -32.09 -21.68
N GLU A 873 -100.04 -31.43 -22.54
CA GLU A 873 -99.65 -31.96 -23.84
C GLU A 873 -98.39 -32.86 -23.83
N THR A 874 -97.60 -32.91 -22.75
CA THR A 874 -96.17 -33.24 -22.89
C THR A 874 -95.50 -33.99 -21.72
N GLU A 875 -96.01 -35.15 -21.28
CA GLU A 875 -95.26 -35.98 -20.33
C GLU A 875 -93.97 -36.54 -20.98
N GLY A 876 -92.80 -36.15 -20.45
CA GLY A 876 -91.48 -36.60 -20.88
C GLY A 876 -90.94 -35.97 -22.18
N HIS A 877 -91.68 -35.03 -22.80
CA HIS A 877 -91.29 -34.37 -24.06
C HIS A 877 -89.94 -33.64 -23.95
N SER A 878 -89.75 -32.83 -22.91
CA SER A 878 -88.55 -32.03 -22.74
C SER A 878 -87.29 -32.91 -22.67
N VAL A 879 -87.40 -34.10 -22.07
CA VAL A 879 -86.31 -35.09 -21.99
C VAL A 879 -86.03 -35.73 -23.36
N ARG A 880 -87.08 -36.13 -24.10
CA ARG A 880 -86.93 -36.76 -25.43
C ARG A 880 -86.29 -35.84 -26.45
N VAL A 881 -86.80 -34.61 -26.52
CA VAL A 881 -86.27 -33.59 -27.45
C VAL A 881 -84.83 -33.24 -27.07
N THR A 882 -84.51 -33.12 -25.78
CA THR A 882 -83.13 -32.89 -25.33
C THR A 882 -82.21 -34.03 -25.77
N HIS A 883 -82.61 -35.28 -25.57
CA HIS A 883 -81.80 -36.44 -25.97
C HIS A 883 -81.51 -36.46 -27.48
N LEU A 884 -82.55 -36.26 -28.30
CA LEU A 884 -82.43 -36.22 -29.75
C LEU A 884 -81.62 -35.02 -30.24
N ALA A 885 -81.76 -33.86 -29.59
CA ALA A 885 -80.99 -32.66 -29.90
C ALA A 885 -79.50 -32.86 -29.60
N LEU A 886 -79.16 -33.49 -28.47
CA LEU A 886 -77.77 -33.81 -28.13
C LEU A 886 -77.14 -34.79 -29.12
N LYS A 887 -77.87 -35.84 -29.52
CA LYS A 887 -77.39 -36.80 -30.53
C LYS A 887 -77.14 -36.13 -31.89
N LEU A 888 -78.05 -35.24 -32.30
CA LEU A 888 -77.88 -34.46 -33.52
C LEU A 888 -76.71 -33.47 -33.42
N GLY A 889 -76.52 -32.84 -32.25
CA GLY A 889 -75.39 -31.96 -31.96
C GLY A 889 -74.04 -32.69 -32.01
N GLU A 890 -73.96 -33.88 -31.42
CA GLU A 890 -72.77 -34.75 -31.51
C GLU A 890 -72.44 -35.10 -32.97
N GLN A 891 -73.45 -35.47 -33.77
CA GLN A 891 -73.25 -35.80 -35.18
C GLN A 891 -72.80 -34.60 -36.02
N LEU A 892 -73.23 -33.39 -35.67
CA LEU A 892 -72.81 -32.15 -36.31
C LEU A 892 -71.46 -31.61 -35.79
N GLY A 893 -70.86 -32.25 -34.77
CA GLY A 893 -69.53 -31.91 -34.26
C GLY A 893 -69.48 -30.75 -33.28
N PHE A 894 -70.57 -30.46 -32.56
CA PHE A 894 -70.59 -29.42 -31.52
C PHE A 894 -69.66 -29.79 -30.35
N PRO A 895 -68.83 -28.85 -29.83
CA PRO A 895 -67.94 -29.09 -28.70
C PRO A 895 -68.72 -29.30 -27.38
N PRO A 896 -68.12 -29.97 -26.36
CA PRO A 896 -68.80 -30.28 -25.10
C PRO A 896 -69.48 -29.09 -24.42
N GLU A 897 -68.86 -27.90 -24.47
CA GLU A 897 -69.43 -26.66 -23.93
C GLU A 897 -70.76 -26.28 -24.63
N GLN A 898 -70.81 -26.38 -25.97
CA GLN A 898 -72.02 -26.09 -26.74
C GLN A 898 -73.08 -27.19 -26.60
N LEU A 899 -72.67 -28.46 -26.43
CA LEU A 899 -73.59 -29.54 -26.09
C LEU A 899 -74.22 -29.30 -24.71
N LYS A 900 -73.48 -28.76 -23.74
CA LYS A 900 -74.03 -28.42 -22.42
C LYS A 900 -75.05 -27.29 -22.49
N ILE A 901 -74.79 -26.27 -23.31
CA ILE A 901 -75.75 -25.20 -23.60
C ILE A 901 -76.99 -25.77 -24.29
N LEU A 902 -76.82 -26.66 -25.26
CA LEU A 902 -77.91 -27.34 -25.96
C LEU A 902 -78.73 -28.20 -24.99
N GLU A 903 -78.11 -28.95 -24.10
CA GLU A 903 -78.78 -29.75 -23.06
C GLU A 903 -79.68 -28.87 -22.18
N ARG A 904 -79.10 -27.85 -21.54
CA ARG A 904 -79.81 -26.98 -20.61
C ARG A 904 -80.87 -26.13 -21.31
N GLY A 905 -80.56 -25.60 -22.49
CA GLY A 905 -81.51 -24.81 -23.29
C GLY A 905 -82.67 -25.64 -23.82
N SER A 906 -82.42 -26.90 -24.23
CA SER A 906 -83.47 -27.83 -24.68
C SER A 906 -84.41 -28.21 -23.54
N LEU A 907 -83.90 -28.46 -22.33
CA LEU A 907 -84.73 -28.77 -21.16
C LEU A 907 -85.64 -27.60 -20.75
N LEU A 908 -85.24 -26.36 -21.05
CA LEU A 908 -85.92 -25.13 -20.62
C LEU A 908 -86.62 -24.37 -21.76
N HIS A 909 -86.65 -24.91 -22.98
CA HIS A 909 -87.15 -24.18 -24.15
C HIS A 909 -88.56 -23.59 -23.95
N ASP A 910 -89.42 -24.34 -23.26
CA ASP A 910 -90.82 -23.99 -23.00
C ASP A 910 -91.06 -23.35 -21.62
N ILE A 911 -90.02 -23.03 -20.84
CA ILE A 911 -90.17 -22.50 -19.46
C ILE A 911 -91.04 -21.24 -19.38
N GLY A 912 -91.11 -20.47 -20.46
CA GLY A 912 -91.95 -19.29 -20.54
C GLY A 912 -93.46 -19.56 -20.61
N LYS A 913 -93.88 -20.81 -20.89
CA LYS A 913 -95.30 -21.21 -20.78
C LYS A 913 -95.84 -21.01 -19.36
N ILE A 914 -94.96 -20.94 -18.34
CA ILE A 914 -95.36 -20.60 -16.96
C ILE A 914 -96.12 -19.26 -16.90
N GLY A 915 -95.72 -18.30 -17.73
CA GLY A 915 -96.33 -16.96 -17.80
C GLY A 915 -97.58 -16.87 -18.69
N ILE A 916 -98.03 -17.98 -19.28
CA ILE A 916 -99.25 -18.04 -20.09
C ILE A 916 -100.42 -18.48 -19.19
N SER A 917 -101.58 -17.83 -19.34
CA SER A 917 -102.79 -18.18 -18.58
C SER A 917 -103.29 -19.59 -18.92
N ASP A 918 -103.67 -20.38 -17.91
CA ASP A 918 -104.20 -21.74 -18.08
C ASP A 918 -105.42 -21.79 -19.02
N ILE A 919 -106.23 -20.72 -19.08
CA ILE A 919 -107.39 -20.63 -19.98
C ILE A 919 -106.94 -20.68 -21.45
N ILE A 920 -105.79 -20.08 -21.76
CA ILE A 920 -105.19 -20.07 -23.10
C ILE A 920 -104.40 -21.36 -23.33
N LEU A 921 -103.59 -21.77 -22.34
CA LEU A 921 -102.70 -22.93 -22.45
C LEU A 921 -103.48 -24.26 -22.61
N HIS A 922 -104.61 -24.42 -21.92
CA HIS A 922 -105.40 -25.67 -21.93
C HIS A 922 -106.71 -25.56 -22.73
N LYS A 923 -106.85 -24.58 -23.62
CA LYS A 923 -108.09 -24.35 -24.37
C LYS A 923 -108.45 -25.56 -25.26
N PRO A 924 -109.68 -26.10 -25.18
CA PRO A 924 -110.08 -27.21 -26.03
C PRO A 924 -110.56 -26.76 -27.41
N GLY A 925 -109.61 -26.42 -28.28
CA GLY A 925 -109.84 -25.99 -29.66
C GLY A 925 -108.84 -24.92 -30.11
N PRO A 926 -108.94 -24.43 -31.35
CA PRO A 926 -107.99 -23.44 -31.88
C PRO A 926 -108.02 -22.13 -31.06
N LEU A 927 -106.84 -21.56 -30.85
CA LEU A 927 -106.68 -20.23 -30.25
C LEU A 927 -107.18 -19.15 -31.22
N ARG A 928 -107.86 -18.13 -30.69
CA ARG A 928 -108.20 -16.91 -31.44
C ARG A 928 -106.95 -16.07 -31.68
N GLU A 929 -107.02 -15.10 -32.58
CA GLU A 929 -105.87 -14.24 -32.92
C GLU A 929 -105.31 -13.47 -31.70
N ASP A 930 -106.18 -13.00 -30.80
CA ASP A 930 -105.80 -12.34 -29.54
C ASP A 930 -105.10 -13.29 -28.57
N GLU A 931 -105.55 -14.55 -28.50
CA GLU A 931 -104.95 -15.60 -27.66
C GLU A 931 -103.60 -16.06 -28.23
N TRP A 932 -103.48 -16.15 -29.57
CA TRP A 932 -102.21 -16.43 -30.26
C TRP A 932 -101.16 -15.36 -30.00
N LYS A 933 -101.54 -14.08 -29.95
CA LYS A 933 -100.61 -12.99 -29.60
C LYS A 933 -100.00 -13.18 -28.21
N ILE A 934 -100.78 -13.70 -27.25
CA ILE A 934 -100.30 -14.01 -25.90
C ILE A 934 -99.43 -15.27 -25.92
N MET A 935 -99.86 -16.33 -26.59
CA MET A 935 -99.08 -17.58 -26.69
C MET A 935 -97.70 -17.36 -27.30
N LYS A 936 -97.58 -16.50 -28.33
CA LYS A 936 -96.29 -16.17 -28.97
C LYS A 936 -95.29 -15.45 -28.06
N LEU A 937 -95.69 -15.00 -26.86
CA LEU A 937 -94.79 -14.37 -25.90
C LEU A 937 -93.97 -15.38 -25.08
N HIS A 938 -94.31 -16.68 -25.09
CA HIS A 938 -93.63 -17.66 -24.23
C HIS A 938 -92.10 -17.74 -24.47
N PRO A 939 -91.53 -17.60 -25.69
CA PRO A 939 -90.08 -17.63 -25.84
C PRO A 939 -89.40 -16.43 -25.17
N ASP A 940 -90.00 -15.24 -25.25
CA ASP A 940 -89.50 -14.03 -24.59
C ASP A 940 -89.71 -14.04 -23.08
N ILE A 941 -90.80 -14.64 -22.59
CA ILE A 941 -90.99 -14.87 -21.15
C ILE A 941 -89.94 -15.87 -20.66
N GLY A 942 -89.71 -16.96 -21.39
CA GLY A 942 -88.74 -17.99 -21.02
C GLY A 942 -87.32 -17.45 -20.95
N ALA A 943 -86.92 -16.68 -21.96
CA ALA A 943 -85.65 -15.97 -21.97
C ALA A 943 -85.48 -15.04 -20.75
N ARG A 944 -86.53 -14.29 -20.37
CA ARG A 944 -86.51 -13.40 -19.19
C ARG A 944 -86.48 -14.14 -17.86
N ILE A 945 -87.02 -15.36 -17.77
CA ILE A 945 -86.99 -16.17 -16.55
C ILE A 945 -85.57 -16.65 -16.24
N VAL A 946 -84.81 -17.01 -17.27
CA VAL A 946 -83.41 -17.48 -17.11
C VAL A 946 -82.40 -16.32 -17.11
N GLU A 947 -82.81 -15.13 -17.55
CA GLU A 947 -82.00 -13.92 -17.56
C GLU A 947 -81.54 -13.55 -16.13
N GLY A 948 -80.22 -13.38 -15.95
CA GLY A 948 -79.60 -13.10 -14.65
C GLY A 948 -79.13 -14.33 -13.87
N ILE A 949 -79.30 -15.55 -14.39
CA ILE A 949 -78.69 -16.77 -13.85
C ILE A 949 -77.39 -17.07 -14.62
N PRO A 950 -76.18 -16.86 -14.03
CA PRO A 950 -74.93 -16.84 -14.78
C PRO A 950 -74.63 -18.10 -15.61
N PHE A 951 -74.98 -19.29 -15.11
CA PHE A 951 -74.69 -20.56 -15.82
C PHE A 951 -75.73 -20.94 -16.90
N LEU A 952 -76.78 -20.14 -17.07
CA LEU A 952 -77.82 -20.30 -18.09
C LEU A 952 -77.78 -19.21 -19.17
N GLU A 953 -76.93 -18.20 -19.02
CA GLU A 953 -76.89 -17.02 -19.89
C GLU A 953 -76.74 -17.40 -21.37
N ASP A 954 -75.85 -18.34 -21.66
CA ASP A 954 -75.62 -18.83 -23.02
C ASP A 954 -76.78 -19.64 -23.60
N THR A 955 -77.74 -20.09 -22.78
CA THR A 955 -78.94 -20.81 -23.24
C THR A 955 -80.04 -19.88 -23.76
N ILE A 956 -79.98 -18.60 -23.41
CA ILE A 956 -81.00 -17.59 -23.73
C ILE A 956 -81.32 -17.54 -25.23
N PRO A 957 -80.34 -17.52 -26.16
CA PRO A 957 -80.63 -17.45 -27.60
C PRO A 957 -81.41 -18.67 -28.10
N LEU A 958 -81.13 -19.86 -27.56
CA LEU A 958 -81.85 -21.08 -27.89
C LEU A 958 -83.30 -20.97 -27.41
N ILE A 959 -83.51 -20.68 -26.13
CA ILE A 959 -84.84 -20.57 -25.53
C ILE A 959 -85.68 -19.48 -26.23
N ARG A 960 -85.08 -18.33 -26.55
CA ARG A 960 -85.81 -17.23 -27.20
C ARG A 960 -86.20 -17.52 -28.65
N CYS A 961 -85.35 -18.23 -29.40
CA CYS A 961 -85.50 -18.36 -30.85
C CYS A 961 -86.01 -19.74 -31.31
N HIS A 962 -86.40 -20.63 -30.39
CA HIS A 962 -86.79 -22.01 -30.75
C HIS A 962 -88.05 -22.11 -31.64
N GLN A 963 -88.87 -21.07 -31.70
CA GLN A 963 -90.07 -20.97 -32.55
C GLN A 963 -89.85 -20.12 -33.82
N GLU A 964 -88.60 -19.69 -34.08
CA GLU A 964 -88.25 -19.03 -35.33
C GLU A 964 -88.27 -20.03 -36.49
N ARG A 965 -88.53 -19.54 -37.70
CA ARG A 965 -88.66 -20.37 -38.91
C ARG A 965 -87.68 -19.91 -39.96
N TRP A 966 -87.10 -20.85 -40.70
CA TRP A 966 -86.05 -20.56 -41.68
C TRP A 966 -86.42 -19.47 -42.70
N ASP A 967 -87.69 -19.39 -43.11
CA ASP A 967 -88.20 -18.40 -44.06
C ASP A 967 -88.46 -16.99 -43.47
N GLY A 968 -88.37 -16.83 -42.14
CA GLY A 968 -88.65 -15.59 -41.41
C GLY A 968 -90.11 -15.43 -40.96
N THR A 969 -90.95 -16.45 -41.09
CA THR A 969 -92.38 -16.41 -40.67
C THR A 969 -92.61 -16.80 -39.20
N GLY A 970 -91.53 -17.10 -38.47
CA GLY A 970 -91.54 -17.50 -37.06
C GLY A 970 -91.75 -16.34 -36.09
N TYR A 971 -91.53 -16.62 -34.80
CA TYR A 971 -91.63 -15.64 -33.71
C TYR A 971 -90.59 -15.96 -32.62
N PRO A 972 -90.19 -15.01 -31.76
CA PRO A 972 -90.76 -13.66 -31.56
C PRO A 972 -90.25 -12.56 -32.50
N ASN A 973 -89.06 -12.71 -33.10
CA ASN A 973 -88.36 -11.66 -33.85
C ASN A 973 -88.50 -11.79 -35.37
N GLY A 974 -88.89 -12.95 -35.88
CA GLY A 974 -89.04 -13.19 -37.32
C GLY A 974 -87.70 -13.30 -38.04
N LEU A 975 -86.70 -13.91 -37.38
CA LEU A 975 -85.35 -14.08 -37.89
C LEU A 975 -85.34 -15.02 -39.09
N LYS A 976 -84.48 -14.76 -40.09
CA LYS A 976 -84.44 -15.54 -41.34
C LYS A 976 -83.11 -16.26 -41.55
N GLY A 977 -83.19 -17.53 -41.96
CA GLY A 977 -82.02 -18.34 -42.31
C GLY A 977 -81.02 -18.45 -41.15
N GLU A 978 -79.78 -18.07 -41.40
CA GLU A 978 -78.68 -18.17 -40.43
C GLU A 978 -78.69 -17.10 -39.33
N GLU A 979 -79.59 -16.11 -39.42
CA GLU A 979 -79.84 -15.16 -38.32
C GLU A 979 -80.39 -15.88 -37.08
N ILE A 980 -81.04 -17.03 -37.27
CA ILE A 980 -81.49 -17.90 -36.19
C ILE A 980 -80.25 -18.61 -35.60
N PRO A 981 -80.03 -18.55 -34.26
CA PRO A 981 -78.91 -19.23 -33.62
C PRO A 981 -78.82 -20.71 -34.01
N ALA A 982 -77.61 -21.22 -34.26
CA ALA A 982 -77.41 -22.58 -34.76
C ALA A 982 -78.06 -23.66 -33.87
N LEU A 983 -77.94 -23.51 -32.54
CA LEU A 983 -78.58 -24.42 -31.59
C LEU A 983 -80.11 -24.37 -31.64
N ALA A 984 -80.72 -23.21 -31.90
CA ALA A 984 -82.16 -23.05 -32.04
C ALA A 984 -82.68 -23.67 -33.35
N ARG A 985 -81.94 -23.49 -34.47
CA ARG A 985 -82.25 -24.15 -35.74
C ARG A 985 -82.25 -25.66 -35.61
N LEU A 986 -81.23 -26.20 -34.95
CA LEU A 986 -81.14 -27.63 -34.63
C LEU A 986 -82.32 -28.08 -33.78
N PHE A 987 -82.57 -27.39 -32.67
CA PHE A 987 -83.63 -27.74 -31.74
C PHE A 987 -85.02 -27.74 -32.36
N SER A 988 -85.35 -26.74 -33.20
CA SER A 988 -86.66 -26.62 -33.87
C SER A 988 -87.03 -27.85 -34.73
N ILE A 989 -86.04 -28.52 -35.32
CA ILE A 989 -86.25 -29.74 -36.12
C ILE A 989 -86.62 -30.90 -35.22
N VAL A 990 -85.92 -31.02 -34.10
CA VAL A 990 -86.13 -32.09 -33.13
C VAL A 990 -87.45 -31.93 -32.39
N ASP A 991 -87.79 -30.70 -31.98
CA ASP A 991 -89.06 -30.39 -31.34
C ASP A 991 -90.25 -30.69 -32.29
N ALA A 992 -90.15 -30.24 -33.55
CA ALA A 992 -91.15 -30.56 -34.56
C ALA A 992 -91.28 -32.07 -34.82
N PHE A 993 -90.16 -32.80 -34.82
CA PHE A 993 -90.17 -34.26 -34.99
C PHE A 993 -90.87 -34.97 -33.83
N ASP A 994 -90.53 -34.64 -32.57
CA ASP A 994 -91.19 -35.24 -31.41
C ASP A 994 -92.68 -34.87 -31.37
N ALA A 995 -93.03 -33.63 -31.72
CA ALA A 995 -94.41 -33.18 -31.82
C ALA A 995 -95.24 -33.96 -32.86
N LEU A 996 -94.64 -34.35 -33.99
CA LEU A 996 -95.28 -35.15 -35.05
C LEU A 996 -95.41 -36.63 -34.67
N THR A 997 -94.44 -37.16 -33.95
CA THR A 997 -94.36 -38.59 -33.60
C THR A 997 -94.96 -38.92 -32.24
N SER A 998 -95.42 -37.92 -31.48
CA SER A 998 -96.15 -38.06 -30.21
C SER A 998 -97.66 -37.83 -30.36
N ASP A 999 -98.45 -38.53 -29.54
CA ASP A 999 -99.91 -38.37 -29.50
C ASP A 999 -100.28 -37.05 -28.81
N ARG A 1000 -101.13 -36.22 -29.45
CA ARG A 1000 -101.64 -34.97 -28.86
C ARG A 1000 -103.18 -34.99 -28.76
N PRO A 1001 -103.80 -34.27 -27.81
CA PRO A 1001 -105.26 -34.34 -27.57
C PRO A 1001 -106.15 -34.09 -28.79
N TYR A 1002 -105.66 -33.36 -29.80
CA TYR A 1002 -106.39 -33.01 -31.02
C TYR A 1002 -105.80 -33.65 -32.29
N ARG A 1003 -104.74 -34.47 -32.19
CA ARG A 1003 -104.05 -35.08 -33.33
C ARG A 1003 -103.36 -36.39 -32.95
N ALA A 1004 -103.70 -37.48 -33.64
CA ALA A 1004 -102.98 -38.74 -33.54
C ALA A 1004 -101.56 -38.60 -34.11
N LYS A 1005 -100.57 -39.29 -33.51
CA LYS A 1005 -99.21 -39.30 -34.05
C LYS A 1005 -99.15 -39.90 -35.45
N ILE A 1006 -98.20 -39.42 -36.25
CA ILE A 1006 -97.88 -40.01 -37.55
C ILE A 1006 -96.66 -40.92 -37.45
N SER A 1007 -96.43 -41.77 -38.45
CA SER A 1007 -95.25 -42.64 -38.48
C SER A 1007 -93.96 -41.83 -38.59
N VAL A 1008 -92.84 -42.43 -38.16
CA VAL A 1008 -91.50 -41.80 -38.24
C VAL A 1008 -91.18 -41.45 -39.70
N GLU A 1009 -91.50 -42.33 -40.64
CA GLU A 1009 -91.29 -42.12 -42.07
C GLU A 1009 -92.08 -40.94 -42.62
N GLU A 1010 -93.34 -40.79 -42.20
CA GLU A 1010 -94.17 -39.64 -42.56
C GLU A 1010 -93.65 -38.34 -41.93
N ALA A 1011 -93.19 -38.39 -40.68
CA ALA A 1011 -92.57 -37.23 -40.03
C ALA A 1011 -91.26 -36.81 -40.71
N LEU A 1012 -90.39 -37.76 -41.08
CA LEU A 1012 -89.17 -37.46 -41.84
C LEU A 1012 -89.49 -36.88 -43.23
N ALA A 1013 -90.49 -37.42 -43.92
CA ALA A 1013 -90.93 -36.88 -45.21
C ALA A 1013 -91.44 -35.43 -45.06
N TYR A 1014 -92.20 -35.15 -44.01
CA TYR A 1014 -92.67 -33.79 -43.70
C TYR A 1014 -91.50 -32.83 -43.42
N LEU A 1015 -90.52 -33.22 -42.61
CA LEU A 1015 -89.33 -32.38 -42.36
C LEU A 1015 -88.56 -32.08 -43.64
N GLN A 1016 -88.43 -33.07 -44.55
CA GLN A 1016 -87.79 -32.89 -45.85
C GLN A 1016 -88.58 -31.99 -46.78
N GLU A 1017 -89.92 -32.07 -46.78
CA GLU A 1017 -90.79 -31.18 -47.56
C GLU A 1017 -90.71 -29.72 -47.06
N GLN A 1018 -90.57 -29.54 -45.75
CA GLN A 1018 -90.46 -28.22 -45.11
C GLN A 1018 -89.01 -27.72 -44.96
N ALA A 1019 -88.04 -28.40 -45.58
CA ALA A 1019 -86.65 -27.99 -45.59
C ALA A 1019 -86.47 -26.73 -46.46
N GLY A 1020 -85.86 -25.68 -45.90
CA GLY A 1020 -85.71 -24.38 -46.56
C GLY A 1020 -86.93 -23.46 -46.46
N THR A 1021 -88.03 -23.91 -45.82
CA THR A 1021 -89.17 -23.07 -45.46
C THR A 1021 -89.28 -22.93 -43.95
N LEU A 1022 -89.57 -24.02 -43.24
CA LEU A 1022 -89.65 -24.01 -41.77
C LEU A 1022 -88.30 -24.31 -41.14
N PHE A 1023 -87.54 -25.22 -41.74
CA PHE A 1023 -86.34 -25.81 -41.13
C PHE A 1023 -85.08 -25.56 -41.96
N ASP A 1024 -83.91 -25.56 -41.29
CA ASP A 1024 -82.61 -25.49 -41.94
C ASP A 1024 -82.36 -26.76 -42.81
N PRO A 1025 -82.18 -26.62 -44.13
CA PRO A 1025 -82.07 -27.77 -45.03
C PRO A 1025 -80.82 -28.64 -44.78
N ALA A 1026 -79.72 -28.05 -44.30
CA ALA A 1026 -78.49 -28.79 -44.00
C ALA A 1026 -78.65 -29.65 -42.73
N ILE A 1027 -79.33 -29.10 -41.71
CA ILE A 1027 -79.58 -29.81 -40.47
C ILE A 1027 -80.64 -30.90 -40.66
N VAL A 1028 -81.72 -30.64 -41.43
CA VAL A 1028 -82.73 -31.67 -41.78
C VAL A 1028 -82.08 -32.87 -42.46
N SER A 1029 -81.17 -32.62 -43.41
CA SER A 1029 -80.43 -33.70 -44.10
C SER A 1029 -79.61 -34.55 -43.12
N SER A 1030 -78.96 -33.90 -42.14
CA SER A 1030 -78.17 -34.56 -41.11
C SER A 1030 -79.04 -35.35 -40.12
N PHE A 1031 -80.19 -34.81 -39.72
CA PHE A 1031 -81.16 -35.47 -38.84
C PHE A 1031 -81.79 -36.69 -39.49
N VAL A 1032 -82.22 -36.60 -40.75
CA VAL A 1032 -82.75 -37.75 -41.50
C VAL A 1032 -81.68 -38.84 -41.64
N ALA A 1033 -80.43 -38.47 -41.91
CA ALA A 1033 -79.32 -39.42 -41.96
C ALA A 1033 -79.06 -40.08 -40.59
N MET A 1034 -79.16 -39.32 -39.50
CA MET A 1034 -79.04 -39.83 -38.12
C MET A 1034 -80.09 -40.90 -37.84
N ILE A 1035 -81.37 -40.57 -38.04
CA ILE A 1035 -82.49 -41.47 -37.73
C ILE A 1035 -82.47 -42.73 -38.61
N ARG A 1036 -82.11 -42.62 -39.89
CA ARG A 1036 -82.02 -43.80 -40.78
C ARG A 1036 -80.83 -44.69 -40.46
N LYS A 1037 -79.72 -44.11 -39.98
CA LYS A 1037 -78.51 -44.86 -39.63
C LYS A 1037 -78.68 -45.62 -38.33
N ASP A 1038 -79.39 -45.03 -37.36
CA ASP A 1038 -79.68 -45.66 -36.08
C ASP A 1038 -81.12 -45.38 -35.63
N PRO A 1039 -82.08 -46.23 -36.05
CA PRO A 1039 -83.48 -46.09 -35.64
C PRO A 1039 -83.69 -46.28 -34.13
N SER A 1040 -82.72 -46.88 -33.42
CA SER A 1040 -82.84 -47.15 -31.98
C SER A 1040 -82.73 -45.89 -31.13
N VAL A 1041 -82.20 -44.79 -31.68
CA VAL A 1041 -82.12 -43.47 -31.03
C VAL A 1041 -83.51 -42.93 -30.66
N ILE A 1042 -84.57 -43.39 -31.32
CA ILE A 1042 -85.96 -43.02 -31.03
C ILE A 1042 -86.55 -43.86 -29.88
N LEU A 1043 -86.00 -45.05 -29.59
CA LEU A 1043 -86.58 -46.04 -28.67
C LEU A 1043 -86.17 -45.86 -27.20
N VAL A 1044 -85.28 -44.92 -26.87
CA VAL A 1044 -84.66 -44.80 -25.53
C VAL A 1044 -85.59 -44.15 -24.48
N THR A 1045 -86.83 -43.76 -24.83
CA THR A 1045 -87.71 -42.97 -23.95
C THR A 1045 -89.19 -43.35 -24.06
N GLN A 1046 -89.50 -44.64 -23.98
CA GLN A 1046 -90.83 -45.14 -23.60
C GLN A 1046 -90.87 -45.50 -22.12
#